data_AF-A0A9J6Q0P4-F1
#
_entry.id   AF-A0A9J6Q0P4-F1
#
_cell.length_a   1.000
_cell.length_b   1.000
_cell.length_c   1.000
_cell.angle_alpha   90.00
_cell.angle_beta   90.00
_cell.angle_gamma   90.00
#
_symmetry.space_group_name_H-M   'P 1'
#
loop_
_entity.id
_entity.type
_entity.pdbx_description
1 polymer ?
#
loop_
_entity_poly.entity_id
_entity_poly.type
_entity_poly.pdbx_seq_one_letter_code
_entity_poly.pdbx_strand_id
1 'polypeptide(L)'
;MLTKLLIANRGAIACRILRTLRAMNIGGVAVYSEADISSLHIREADEALSLGEGPAANTYLVSEKMIAAAQASGAQAIHPGYGFLSENAAFAEACEAAGIAFVGPTPEHLRLFGLKHTARALAKAHGVPMLEGTELLADVAEALQAAEQVGYPVMLKSTAGGGGIGMRVCASASELSEAFDAVVRLGKNNFSDAGVFIEKYIQRARHLEVQLFGDGKGEVIALGVRDCSVQRRNQKVLEETPAPNLPDGMADALCEAAIKLGKAVNYRSAGTVEFVYDTDAARFYFLEVNTRLQVEHGVTEQVWGVDLVRWMIELAAGDLPPLAALRDGLTPVGHAIQARVYAEDPGRQFQPSPGLLTEVVFPANDRRTLRIDSWVESGCDVPPFFDPMLAKIIAWQPTREAAIAALHAALGDTRLYGVETNRSYLQQILTFAPFARGEPWTRCLEGLIYQASTLEVLSAGTQTTVQDYPGRIGYWAVGVPPSGPMDSQALRLGNRLLGNDDSAAALEITLSGPTLKFNCEAQLVVTGADIDLTLDGEPLATNRVFRVQSGMTLRMGDISGDGVRSYLCLRGGFNVPDYLGSKSTFTLGQFGGHAGRALRTGDVLHISPLTSACSEAVLPLALRSNLSPVRTLRVIYGPHGAPEYFTPAYMQTFFATDWEVHFNSSRTGVRLIGPKPEWVRESGGEAGLHPSNIHDNPYAIGAVDFTGDMPVILGPDGPSLGGFVCPVTIIEADLPAVGQLKAGDSVRFVAVDIATARRLAQAQEAQITHLQPQTVAWQPAELASPVVLEQGQGDKRLVARLSGDTHLLLEIGDPVLDLVLRFRAHALMQALEARAFDGVIDLTPGIRSLQIHYRPEALSLASLLDGVAGLWQDVCEQDSLEVPSRIVWLPLSWDDPACQKAIDKYMTTVRRDAPWCPSNLEFIRRINDLANVDQVYKTVFDARYLVMGLGDVYLGAPVATPLDPRHRLVTTKYNPARTWTAENSVGIGGAYLCVYGMEGPGGYQFVGRTLQMWNRYHAVEDFGGKPWLLRFFDQIRFYPVSADELLTIRRDFPLGRYPLRIEHTTLKLGEYQQFLADEASGIDAFRTHQQGAFNAERERWIANGQAHFDSSEVLTDEGEDAPLQPGQEGIDSPVSGNLWQVNVEVGQPVREGEVLVVLESMKMEIPLVASRDGVVSQVRVQPGSSVRAGQCVVVLDKPA
;
A
#
# COMPACT_ATOMS: atom_id res chain seq x y z
N MET A 1 -43.82 -7.44 5.81
CA MET A 1 -42.52 -7.75 5.21
C MET A 1 -41.71 -6.48 4.99
N LEU A 2 -40.52 -6.42 5.58
CA LEU A 2 -39.52 -5.39 5.33
C LEU A 2 -38.86 -5.63 3.97
N THR A 3 -38.67 -4.58 3.18
CA THR A 3 -38.01 -4.64 1.86
C THR A 3 -36.66 -3.95 1.85
N LYS A 4 -36.46 -2.96 2.74
CA LYS A 4 -35.20 -2.23 2.88
C LYS A 4 -34.92 -1.90 4.35
N LEU A 5 -33.68 -2.12 4.78
CA LEU A 5 -33.22 -1.89 6.16
C LEU A 5 -31.91 -1.10 6.15
N LEU A 6 -31.82 -0.07 7.00
CA LEU A 6 -30.61 0.69 7.22
C LEU A 6 -29.82 0.14 8.41
N ILE A 7 -28.51 0.07 8.26
CA ILE A 7 -27.61 -0.37 9.32
C ILE A 7 -26.97 0.87 9.94
N ALA A 8 -27.35 1.22 11.17
CA ALA A 8 -26.79 2.35 11.90
C ALA A 8 -25.49 1.94 12.63
N ASN A 9 -24.54 1.36 11.87
CA ASN A 9 -23.27 0.85 12.36
C ASN A 9 -22.24 0.71 11.24
N ARG A 10 -21.02 0.31 11.59
CA ARG A 10 -19.87 0.10 10.68
C ARG A 10 -19.19 -1.25 10.93
N GLY A 11 -18.15 -1.53 10.15
CA GLY A 11 -17.22 -2.61 10.43
C GLY A 11 -17.86 -4.01 10.40
N ALA A 12 -17.32 -4.93 11.22
CA ALA A 12 -17.65 -6.36 11.11
C ALA A 12 -19.14 -6.67 11.33
N ILE A 13 -19.84 -5.91 12.19
CA ILE A 13 -21.26 -6.09 12.44
C ILE A 13 -22.11 -5.63 11.27
N ALA A 14 -21.74 -4.54 10.59
CA ALA A 14 -22.43 -4.10 9.39
C ALA A 14 -22.32 -5.15 8.27
N CYS A 15 -21.13 -5.68 8.02
CA CYS A 15 -20.94 -6.78 7.07
C CYS A 15 -21.76 -8.03 7.46
N ARG A 16 -21.81 -8.37 8.76
CA ARG A 16 -22.62 -9.50 9.24
C ARG A 16 -24.10 -9.25 8.91
N ILE A 17 -24.65 -8.10 9.27
CA ILE A 17 -26.07 -7.77 9.03
C ILE A 17 -26.37 -7.81 7.53
N LEU A 18 -25.52 -7.23 6.68
CA LEU A 18 -25.67 -7.26 5.21
C LEU A 18 -25.75 -8.70 4.65
N ARG A 19 -25.00 -9.66 5.22
CA ARG A 19 -25.10 -11.08 4.81
C ARG A 19 -26.48 -11.66 5.16
N THR A 20 -27.00 -11.37 6.34
CA THR A 20 -28.34 -11.82 6.74
C THR A 20 -29.43 -11.17 5.88
N LEU A 21 -29.31 -9.87 5.59
CA LEU A 21 -30.24 -9.16 4.70
C LEU A 21 -30.29 -9.77 3.30
N ARG A 22 -29.12 -10.07 2.71
CA ARG A 22 -29.03 -10.77 1.41
C ARG A 22 -29.71 -12.14 1.44
N ALA A 23 -29.49 -12.94 2.49
CA ALA A 23 -30.15 -14.24 2.64
C ALA A 23 -31.68 -14.13 2.81
N MET A 24 -32.16 -12.99 3.32
CA MET A 24 -33.58 -12.67 3.47
C MET A 24 -34.17 -11.94 2.25
N ASN A 25 -33.36 -11.63 1.23
CA ASN A 25 -33.74 -10.81 0.07
C ASN A 25 -34.30 -9.42 0.48
N ILE A 26 -33.66 -8.78 1.45
CA ILE A 26 -33.95 -7.42 1.92
C ILE A 26 -32.80 -6.50 1.48
N GLY A 27 -33.11 -5.35 0.90
CA GLY A 27 -32.09 -4.36 0.50
C GLY A 27 -31.40 -3.74 1.72
N GLY A 28 -30.07 -3.74 1.73
CA GLY A 28 -29.26 -3.18 2.80
C GLY A 28 -28.70 -1.80 2.48
N VAL A 29 -28.94 -0.84 3.38
CA VAL A 29 -28.37 0.52 3.31
C VAL A 29 -27.27 0.67 4.34
N ALA A 30 -26.04 0.90 3.89
CA ALA A 30 -24.91 1.26 4.72
C ALA A 30 -24.82 2.78 4.90
N VAL A 31 -24.31 3.20 6.06
CA VAL A 31 -23.90 4.59 6.31
C VAL A 31 -22.43 4.60 6.67
N TYR A 32 -21.69 5.63 6.29
CA TYR A 32 -20.25 5.66 6.52
C TYR A 32 -19.70 7.05 6.86
N SER A 33 -18.66 7.11 7.69
CA SER A 33 -17.74 8.25 7.74
C SER A 33 -16.80 8.18 6.55
N GLU A 34 -16.38 9.32 5.97
CA GLU A 34 -15.40 9.32 4.86
C GLU A 34 -14.09 8.56 5.20
N ALA A 35 -13.76 8.45 6.50
CA ALA A 35 -12.63 7.65 6.98
C ALA A 35 -12.82 6.13 6.81
N ASP A 36 -14.04 5.65 6.55
CA ASP A 36 -14.38 4.25 6.31
C ASP A 36 -14.55 3.91 4.83
N ILE A 37 -14.26 4.82 3.89
CA ILE A 37 -14.62 4.68 2.46
C ILE A 37 -14.14 3.37 1.82
N SER A 38 -13.01 2.83 2.28
CA SER A 38 -12.44 1.55 1.79
C SER A 38 -13.01 0.30 2.48
N SER A 39 -14.00 0.43 3.37
CA SER A 39 -14.51 -0.67 4.20
C SER A 39 -15.43 -1.63 3.41
N LEU A 40 -15.34 -2.93 3.70
CA LEU A 40 -16.17 -3.95 3.03
C LEU A 40 -17.68 -3.68 3.13
N HIS A 41 -18.17 -3.13 4.24
CA HIS A 41 -19.61 -2.92 4.41
C HIS A 41 -20.18 -1.88 3.43
N ILE A 42 -19.35 -0.96 2.93
CA ILE A 42 -19.75 0.00 1.89
C ILE A 42 -19.81 -0.74 0.55
N ARG A 43 -18.80 -1.55 0.25
CA ARG A 43 -18.74 -2.29 -1.02
C ARG A 43 -19.84 -3.34 -1.13
N GLU A 44 -20.18 -4.01 -0.03
CA GLU A 44 -21.18 -5.09 -0.01
C GLU A 44 -22.64 -4.61 0.09
N ALA A 45 -22.89 -3.33 0.38
CA ALA A 45 -24.24 -2.79 0.52
C ALA A 45 -24.84 -2.39 -0.83
N ASP A 46 -26.15 -2.58 -0.98
CA ASP A 46 -26.90 -2.17 -2.17
C ASP A 46 -26.90 -0.65 -2.35
N GLU A 47 -26.91 0.08 -1.23
CA GLU A 47 -26.86 1.53 -1.16
C GLU A 47 -25.93 1.95 -0.02
N ALA A 48 -25.12 2.99 -0.22
CA ALA A 48 -24.22 3.52 0.82
C ALA A 48 -24.28 5.04 0.85
N LEU A 49 -24.47 5.62 2.04
CA LEU A 49 -24.66 7.05 2.24
C LEU A 49 -23.60 7.63 3.19
N SER A 50 -22.93 8.69 2.75
CA SER A 50 -21.94 9.39 3.58
C SER A 50 -22.62 10.17 4.72
N LEU A 51 -22.01 10.09 5.89
CA LEU A 51 -22.32 10.91 7.07
C LEU A 51 -21.39 12.14 7.18
N GLY A 52 -20.44 12.29 6.25
CA GLY A 52 -19.39 13.30 6.25
C GLY A 52 -18.09 12.86 6.93
N GLU A 53 -17.22 13.83 7.18
CA GLU A 53 -15.89 13.61 7.75
C GLU A 53 -15.86 13.58 9.29
N GLY A 54 -14.80 12.98 9.83
CA GLY A 54 -14.45 13.08 11.24
C GLY A 54 -14.90 11.90 12.12
N PRO A 55 -14.74 12.04 13.45
CA PRO A 55 -14.94 10.96 14.41
C PRO A 55 -16.42 10.61 14.63
N ALA A 56 -16.67 9.58 15.43
CA ALA A 56 -18.02 9.06 15.71
C ALA A 56 -19.00 10.13 16.21
N ALA A 57 -18.54 11.09 17.03
CA ALA A 57 -19.35 12.19 17.56
C ALA A 57 -19.96 13.08 16.46
N ASN A 58 -19.32 13.18 15.30
CA ASN A 58 -19.77 13.98 14.17
C ASN A 58 -20.53 13.12 13.13
N THR A 59 -20.49 11.80 13.26
CA THR A 59 -20.99 10.84 12.26
C THR A 59 -21.92 9.81 12.92
N TYR A 60 -21.41 8.65 13.33
CA TYR A 60 -22.19 7.50 13.77
C TYR A 60 -23.03 7.71 15.05
N LEU A 61 -22.73 8.74 15.84
CA LEU A 61 -23.49 9.10 17.05
C LEU A 61 -24.53 10.20 16.82
N VAL A 62 -24.64 10.73 15.60
CA VAL A 62 -25.58 11.82 15.29
C VAL A 62 -26.91 11.24 14.84
N SER A 63 -27.89 11.25 15.76
CA SER A 63 -29.22 10.66 15.53
C SER A 63 -29.94 11.30 14.34
N GLU A 64 -29.83 12.62 14.16
CA GLU A 64 -30.47 13.34 13.06
C GLU A 64 -29.96 12.86 11.69
N LYS A 65 -28.64 12.61 11.57
CA LYS A 65 -28.05 12.09 10.33
C LYS A 65 -28.54 10.68 10.01
N MET A 66 -28.67 9.82 11.02
CA MET A 66 -29.16 8.45 10.85
C MET A 66 -30.62 8.41 10.38
N ILE A 67 -31.48 9.20 11.01
CA ILE A 67 -32.89 9.30 10.61
C ILE A 67 -33.01 9.90 9.21
N ALA A 68 -32.24 10.96 8.90
CA ALA A 68 -32.21 11.55 7.57
C ALA A 68 -31.75 10.55 6.49
N ALA A 69 -30.72 9.75 6.76
CA ALA A 69 -30.25 8.71 5.83
C ALA A 69 -31.29 7.60 5.63
N ALA A 70 -32.00 7.19 6.68
CA ALA A 70 -33.06 6.18 6.59
C ALA A 70 -34.26 6.71 5.77
N GLN A 71 -34.63 7.98 5.97
CA GLN A 71 -35.68 8.64 5.20
C GLN A 71 -35.28 8.81 3.73
N ALA A 72 -34.05 9.25 3.45
CA ALA A 72 -33.55 9.46 2.09
C ALA A 72 -33.51 8.17 1.26
N SER A 73 -33.08 7.06 1.88
CA SER A 73 -33.03 5.74 1.24
C SER A 73 -34.37 5.01 1.20
N GLY A 74 -35.37 5.45 1.98
CA GLY A 74 -36.65 4.78 2.14
C GLY A 74 -36.59 3.50 2.99
N ALA A 75 -35.61 3.39 3.89
CA ALA A 75 -35.49 2.24 4.79
C ALA A 75 -36.65 2.20 5.79
N GLN A 76 -37.24 1.01 5.97
CA GLN A 76 -38.41 0.81 6.84
C GLN A 76 -38.02 0.44 8.28
N ALA A 77 -36.77 0.05 8.48
CA ALA A 77 -36.23 -0.35 9.77
C ALA A 77 -34.76 0.07 9.88
N ILE A 78 -34.30 0.26 11.12
CA ILE A 78 -32.90 0.52 11.45
C ILE A 78 -32.40 -0.60 12.37
N HIS A 79 -31.35 -1.30 11.93
CA HIS A 79 -30.61 -2.22 12.79
C HIS A 79 -29.39 -1.51 13.38
N PRO A 80 -29.32 -1.30 14.70
CA PRO A 80 -28.24 -0.51 15.30
C PRO A 80 -26.97 -1.33 15.57
N GLY A 81 -27.03 -2.66 15.49
CA GLY A 81 -25.88 -3.52 15.79
C GLY A 81 -25.51 -3.45 17.27
N TYR A 82 -24.26 -3.11 17.58
CA TYR A 82 -23.75 -2.88 18.93
C TYR A 82 -22.83 -1.65 18.99
N GLY A 83 -22.70 -1.03 20.16
CA GLY A 83 -22.05 0.28 20.29
C GLY A 83 -22.87 1.40 19.63
N PHE A 84 -22.29 2.58 19.47
CA PHE A 84 -22.96 3.76 18.91
C PHE A 84 -24.34 4.01 19.54
N LEU A 85 -25.40 4.05 18.72
CA LEU A 85 -26.77 4.35 19.14
C LEU A 85 -27.58 3.11 19.57
N SER A 86 -26.96 1.93 19.68
CA SER A 86 -27.67 0.67 19.97
C SER A 86 -28.35 0.60 21.33
N GLU A 87 -27.85 1.33 22.34
CA GLU A 87 -28.47 1.41 23.66
C GLU A 87 -29.00 2.83 23.96
N ASN A 88 -29.19 3.66 22.92
CA ASN A 88 -29.70 5.02 23.07
C ASN A 88 -31.24 5.04 22.99
N ALA A 89 -31.89 5.21 24.14
CA ALA A 89 -33.34 5.25 24.24
C ALA A 89 -33.97 6.38 23.42
N ALA A 90 -33.35 7.57 23.38
CA ALA A 90 -33.86 8.71 22.61
C ALA A 90 -33.80 8.46 21.10
N PHE A 91 -32.77 7.74 20.63
CA PHE A 91 -32.68 7.33 19.23
C PHE A 91 -33.75 6.31 18.85
N ALA A 92 -34.00 5.31 19.71
CA ALA A 92 -35.07 4.33 19.49
C ALA A 92 -36.45 5.02 19.42
N GLU A 93 -36.71 6.01 20.28
CA GLU A 93 -37.94 6.82 20.22
C GLU A 93 -38.03 7.67 18.95
N ALA A 94 -36.91 8.27 18.53
CA ALA A 94 -36.86 9.03 17.29
C ALA A 94 -37.16 8.15 16.06
N CYS A 95 -36.69 6.89 16.07
CA CYS A 95 -37.03 5.92 15.03
C CYS A 95 -38.55 5.64 15.02
N GLU A 96 -39.12 5.29 16.17
CA GLU A 96 -40.57 5.00 16.29
C GLU A 96 -41.43 6.21 15.90
N ALA A 97 -41.04 7.42 16.32
CA ALA A 97 -41.69 8.67 15.96
C ALA A 97 -41.60 8.99 14.46
N ALA A 98 -40.52 8.58 13.79
CA ALA A 98 -40.35 8.70 12.34
C ALA A 98 -41.05 7.58 11.55
N GLY A 99 -41.73 6.64 12.22
CA GLY A 99 -42.35 5.48 11.57
C GLY A 99 -41.36 4.44 11.07
N ILE A 100 -40.14 4.42 11.64
CA ILE A 100 -39.05 3.51 11.28
C ILE A 100 -38.88 2.48 12.39
N ALA A 101 -38.97 1.18 12.06
CA ALA A 101 -38.86 0.14 13.07
C ALA A 101 -37.44 0.06 13.65
N PHE A 102 -37.31 0.25 14.96
CA PHE A 102 -36.04 0.03 15.67
C PHE A 102 -35.85 -1.48 15.94
N VAL A 103 -34.84 -2.09 15.33
CA VAL A 103 -34.56 -3.53 15.44
C VAL A 103 -33.77 -3.81 16.74
N GLY A 104 -34.48 -3.79 17.87
CA GLY A 104 -33.91 -3.95 19.20
C GLY A 104 -34.95 -3.90 20.32
N PRO A 105 -34.53 -3.75 21.59
CA PRO A 105 -35.44 -3.59 22.72
C PRO A 105 -36.31 -2.33 22.64
N THR A 106 -37.29 -2.20 23.53
CA THR A 106 -38.13 -0.98 23.60
C THR A 106 -37.35 0.18 24.26
N PRO A 107 -37.71 1.44 23.99
CA PRO A 107 -37.10 2.58 24.70
C PRO A 107 -37.20 2.49 26.23
N GLU A 108 -38.27 1.89 26.75
CA GLU A 108 -38.43 1.62 28.17
C GLU A 108 -37.40 0.61 28.69
N HIS A 109 -37.18 -0.50 27.97
CA HIS A 109 -36.13 -1.48 28.31
C HIS A 109 -34.75 -0.83 28.33
N LEU A 110 -34.44 -0.01 27.33
CA LEU A 110 -33.16 0.70 27.21
C LEU A 110 -32.90 1.61 28.43
N ARG A 111 -33.90 2.34 28.89
CA ARG A 111 -33.77 3.18 30.10
C ARG A 111 -33.65 2.37 31.39
N LEU A 112 -34.49 1.34 31.52
CA LEU A 112 -34.58 0.55 32.75
C LEU A 112 -33.26 -0.17 33.07
N PHE A 113 -32.60 -0.71 32.04
CA PHE A 113 -31.33 -1.40 32.19
C PHE A 113 -30.10 -0.51 31.99
N GLY A 114 -30.25 0.67 31.38
CA GLY A 114 -29.15 1.63 31.20
C GLY A 114 -28.60 2.23 32.49
N LEU A 115 -29.38 2.25 33.57
CA LEU A 115 -28.94 2.69 34.90
C LEU A 115 -28.69 1.49 35.83
N LYS A 116 -27.50 1.41 36.41
CA LYS A 116 -27.11 0.24 37.23
C LYS A 116 -28.04 0.02 38.43
N HIS A 117 -28.45 1.08 39.11
CA HIS A 117 -29.26 0.96 40.32
C HIS A 117 -30.69 0.44 40.03
N THR A 118 -31.31 0.86 38.92
CA THR A 118 -32.65 0.36 38.51
C THR A 118 -32.58 -1.10 38.07
N ALA A 119 -31.56 -1.47 37.30
CA ALA A 119 -31.32 -2.86 36.89
C ALA A 119 -31.10 -3.78 38.10
N ARG A 120 -30.30 -3.33 39.08
CA ARG A 120 -30.06 -4.07 40.33
C ARG A 120 -31.30 -4.19 41.21
N ALA A 121 -32.08 -3.11 41.35
CA ALA A 121 -33.33 -3.13 42.10
C ALA A 121 -34.31 -4.14 41.51
N LEU A 122 -34.43 -4.17 40.17
CA LEU A 122 -35.23 -5.15 39.44
C LEU A 122 -34.73 -6.59 39.67
N ALA A 123 -33.43 -6.82 39.55
CA ALA A 123 -32.81 -8.13 39.78
C ALA A 123 -33.06 -8.63 41.21
N LYS A 124 -32.87 -7.76 42.22
CA LYS A 124 -33.13 -8.05 43.63
C LYS A 124 -34.61 -8.36 43.89
N ALA A 125 -35.53 -7.57 43.34
CA ALA A 125 -36.97 -7.77 43.47
C ALA A 125 -37.44 -9.12 42.90
N HIS A 126 -36.73 -9.64 41.90
CA HIS A 126 -37.00 -10.93 41.28
C HIS A 126 -36.11 -12.06 41.84
N GLY A 127 -35.40 -11.82 42.96
CA GLY A 127 -34.62 -12.86 43.65
C GLY A 127 -33.43 -13.39 42.86
N VAL A 128 -32.87 -12.60 41.94
CA VAL A 128 -31.60 -12.92 41.29
C VAL A 128 -30.47 -12.69 42.32
N PRO A 129 -29.51 -13.61 42.48
CA PRO A 129 -28.39 -13.43 43.40
C PRO A 129 -27.62 -12.13 43.14
N MET A 130 -27.37 -11.36 44.19
CA MET A 130 -26.67 -10.07 44.12
C MET A 130 -25.35 -10.13 44.89
N LEU A 131 -24.33 -9.43 44.42
CA LEU A 131 -23.11 -9.18 45.19
C LEU A 131 -23.45 -8.37 46.44
N GLU A 132 -22.79 -8.72 47.55
CA GLU A 132 -22.84 -7.91 48.76
C GLU A 132 -22.23 -6.53 48.48
N GLY A 133 -22.97 -5.48 48.82
CA GLY A 133 -22.62 -4.12 48.46
C GLY A 133 -23.63 -3.13 48.98
N THR A 134 -23.39 -1.86 48.71
CA THR A 134 -24.18 -0.75 49.27
C THR A 134 -25.20 -0.22 48.27
N GLU A 135 -26.12 0.58 48.78
CA GLU A 135 -26.80 1.58 47.96
C GLU A 135 -25.83 2.74 47.64
N LEU A 136 -26.36 3.87 47.17
CA LEU A 136 -25.55 5.05 46.89
C LEU A 136 -24.98 5.64 48.18
N LEU A 137 -23.69 5.91 48.15
CA LEU A 137 -22.92 6.48 49.26
C LEU A 137 -22.88 8.00 49.12
N ALA A 138 -23.15 8.72 50.21
CA ALA A 138 -23.14 10.18 50.23
C ALA A 138 -21.73 10.75 50.27
N ASP A 139 -20.82 10.11 51.01
CA ASP A 139 -19.45 10.56 51.20
C ASP A 139 -18.45 9.42 51.50
N VAL A 140 -17.17 9.79 51.63
CA VAL A 140 -16.07 8.86 51.90
C VAL A 140 -16.17 8.20 53.29
N ALA A 141 -16.76 8.89 54.28
CA ALA A 141 -16.89 8.33 55.63
C ALA A 141 -17.90 7.18 55.64
N GLU A 142 -19.03 7.36 54.94
CA GLU A 142 -20.02 6.30 54.73
C GLU A 142 -19.42 5.12 53.93
N ALA A 143 -18.60 5.41 52.92
CA ALA A 143 -17.89 4.39 52.15
C ALA A 143 -16.94 3.54 53.01
N LEU A 144 -16.17 4.18 53.90
CA LEU A 144 -15.26 3.49 54.81
C LEU A 144 -16.01 2.60 55.80
N GLN A 145 -17.09 3.11 56.40
CA GLN A 145 -17.92 2.35 57.33
C GLN A 145 -18.59 1.16 56.65
N ALA A 146 -19.11 1.35 55.44
CA ALA A 146 -19.71 0.27 54.68
C ALA A 146 -18.68 -0.77 54.23
N ALA A 147 -17.45 -0.36 53.90
CA ALA A 147 -16.38 -1.28 53.52
C ALA A 147 -15.90 -2.16 54.68
N GLU A 148 -16.04 -1.71 55.93
CA GLU A 148 -15.83 -2.58 57.11
C GLU A 148 -16.87 -3.70 57.19
N GLN A 149 -18.11 -3.44 56.78
CA GLN A 149 -19.19 -4.43 56.77
C GLN A 149 -19.06 -5.42 55.59
N VAL A 150 -18.79 -4.91 54.38
CA VAL A 150 -18.59 -5.73 53.17
C VAL A 150 -17.26 -6.52 53.24
N GLY A 151 -16.24 -5.93 53.87
CA GLY A 151 -14.91 -6.48 54.04
C GLY A 151 -14.02 -6.30 52.80
N TYR A 152 -12.79 -5.82 53.01
CA TYR A 152 -11.79 -5.64 51.95
C TYR A 152 -11.30 -6.97 51.34
N PRO A 153 -10.84 -6.98 50.07
CA PRO A 153 -10.91 -5.86 49.12
C PRO A 153 -12.35 -5.58 48.65
N VAL A 154 -12.63 -4.30 48.38
CA VAL A 154 -13.91 -3.83 47.81
C VAL A 154 -13.68 -3.18 46.45
N MET A 155 -14.69 -3.18 45.59
CA MET A 155 -14.70 -2.47 44.32
C MET A 155 -15.58 -1.22 44.46
N LEU A 156 -14.97 -0.05 44.41
CA LEU A 156 -15.69 1.22 44.32
C LEU A 156 -16.13 1.46 42.87
N LYS A 157 -17.40 1.80 42.65
CA LYS A 157 -17.99 1.99 41.31
C LYS A 157 -18.87 3.24 41.24
N SER A 158 -18.90 3.89 40.08
CA SER A 158 -19.92 4.89 39.74
C SER A 158 -21.19 4.25 39.17
N THR A 159 -22.32 4.94 39.35
CA THR A 159 -23.67 4.57 38.87
C THR A 159 -23.77 4.43 37.36
N ALA A 160 -23.13 5.33 36.61
CA ALA A 160 -23.24 5.44 35.17
C ALA A 160 -22.00 4.94 34.41
N GLY A 161 -20.99 4.39 35.10
CA GLY A 161 -19.74 3.94 34.48
C GLY A 161 -19.89 2.68 33.62
N GLY A 162 -19.56 2.76 32.33
CA GLY A 162 -19.46 1.61 31.41
C GLY A 162 -18.00 1.26 31.06
N GLY A 163 -17.74 0.01 30.65
CA GLY A 163 -16.45 -0.40 30.06
C GLY A 163 -15.21 -0.30 30.97
N GLY A 164 -15.38 -0.36 32.29
CA GLY A 164 -14.26 -0.26 33.26
C GLY A 164 -13.92 1.18 33.70
N ILE A 165 -14.57 2.20 33.15
CA ILE A 165 -14.35 3.60 33.54
C ILE A 165 -15.16 3.94 34.79
N GLY A 166 -14.52 4.59 35.76
CA GLY A 166 -15.17 4.97 37.02
C GLY A 166 -15.37 3.78 37.97
N MET A 167 -14.42 2.86 38.01
CA MET A 167 -14.32 1.83 39.05
C MET A 167 -12.87 1.63 39.53
N ARG A 168 -12.69 1.25 40.80
CA ARG A 168 -11.37 1.01 41.39
C ARG A 168 -11.44 -0.07 42.47
N VAL A 169 -10.49 -1.00 42.44
CA VAL A 169 -10.28 -1.96 43.53
C VAL A 169 -9.55 -1.24 44.65
N CYS A 170 -10.09 -1.36 45.86
CA CYS A 170 -9.50 -0.81 47.07
C CYS A 170 -9.23 -1.98 48.02
N ALA A 171 -7.95 -2.25 48.30
CA ALA A 171 -7.54 -3.33 49.20
C ALA A 171 -7.53 -2.90 50.67
N SER A 172 -7.64 -1.60 50.94
CA SER A 172 -7.61 -1.02 52.29
C SER A 172 -8.42 0.26 52.41
N ALA A 173 -8.65 0.70 53.65
CA ALA A 173 -9.28 1.98 53.96
C ALA A 173 -8.55 3.19 53.35
N SER A 174 -7.21 3.18 53.35
CA SER A 174 -6.40 4.26 52.74
C SER A 174 -6.67 4.37 51.25
N GLU A 175 -6.62 3.24 50.54
CA GLU A 175 -6.86 3.21 49.10
C GLU A 175 -8.30 3.60 48.74
N LEU A 176 -9.28 3.23 49.56
CA LEU A 176 -10.67 3.64 49.34
C LEU A 176 -10.83 5.16 49.50
N SER A 177 -10.20 5.73 50.54
CA SER A 177 -10.23 7.18 50.76
C SER A 177 -9.58 7.97 49.62
N GLU A 178 -8.45 7.49 49.10
CA GLU A 178 -7.76 8.12 47.96
C GLU A 178 -8.52 7.96 46.64
N ALA A 179 -9.20 6.83 46.46
CA ALA A 179 -9.94 6.52 45.23
C ALA A 179 -11.29 7.25 45.13
N PHE A 180 -11.93 7.56 46.25
CA PHE A 180 -13.31 8.06 46.30
C PHE A 180 -13.53 9.30 45.43
N ASP A 181 -12.79 10.37 45.70
CA ASP A 181 -12.91 11.65 44.97
C ASP A 181 -12.52 11.51 43.49
N ALA A 182 -11.58 10.62 43.17
CA ALA A 182 -11.19 10.34 41.80
C ALA A 182 -12.33 9.66 41.01
N VAL A 183 -12.99 8.67 41.61
CA VAL A 183 -14.12 7.96 40.97
C VAL A 183 -15.35 8.86 40.86
N VAL A 184 -15.66 9.67 41.87
CA VAL A 184 -16.77 10.66 41.81
C VAL A 184 -16.53 11.67 40.68
N ARG A 185 -15.31 12.19 40.56
CA ARG A 185 -14.94 13.13 39.49
C ARG A 185 -14.98 12.49 38.11
N LEU A 186 -14.53 11.24 37.98
CA LEU A 186 -14.65 10.46 36.74
C LEU A 186 -16.12 10.22 36.36
N GLY A 187 -16.98 9.94 37.32
CA GLY A 187 -18.43 9.82 37.12
C GLY A 187 -19.03 11.11 36.57
N LYS A 188 -18.78 12.24 37.24
CA LYS A 188 -19.29 13.57 36.82
C LYS A 188 -18.82 13.96 35.43
N ASN A 189 -17.52 13.82 35.15
CA ASN A 189 -16.93 14.30 33.91
C ASN A 189 -17.36 13.47 32.69
N ASN A 190 -17.52 12.16 32.87
CA ASN A 190 -17.80 11.26 31.73
C ASN A 190 -19.28 10.95 31.56
N PHE A 191 -20.08 11.05 32.63
CA PHE A 191 -21.46 10.57 32.63
C PHE A 191 -22.46 11.53 33.28
N SER A 192 -22.04 12.74 33.68
CA SER A 192 -22.87 13.75 34.36
C SER A 192 -23.58 13.23 35.63
N ASP A 193 -23.04 12.18 36.26
CA ASP A 193 -23.59 11.53 37.45
C ASP A 193 -22.49 11.36 38.52
N ALA A 194 -22.79 11.74 39.75
CA ALA A 194 -21.84 11.72 40.87
C ALA A 194 -22.00 10.52 41.81
N GLY A 195 -23.00 9.67 41.57
CA GLY A 195 -23.35 8.56 42.43
C GLY A 195 -22.28 7.49 42.44
N VAL A 196 -21.92 7.04 43.65
CA VAL A 196 -20.95 5.96 43.86
C VAL A 196 -21.48 4.94 44.86
N PHE A 197 -21.06 3.69 44.70
CA PHE A 197 -21.38 2.57 45.58
C PHE A 197 -20.18 1.62 45.66
N ILE A 198 -20.13 0.79 46.70
CA ILE A 198 -19.11 -0.26 46.82
C ILE A 198 -19.74 -1.65 46.73
N GLU A 199 -18.98 -2.60 46.19
CA GLU A 199 -19.32 -4.01 46.18
C GLU A 199 -18.16 -4.86 46.66
N LYS A 200 -18.46 -6.08 47.12
CA LYS A 200 -17.45 -7.09 47.38
C LYS A 200 -16.64 -7.36 46.11
N TYR A 201 -15.31 -7.30 46.22
CA TYR A 201 -14.44 -7.66 45.10
C TYR A 201 -14.08 -9.14 45.15
N ILE A 202 -14.42 -9.86 44.07
CA ILE A 202 -14.05 -11.27 43.89
C ILE A 202 -12.73 -11.32 43.10
N GLN A 203 -11.65 -11.77 43.74
CA GLN A 203 -10.32 -11.79 43.12
C GLN A 203 -10.21 -12.79 41.95
N ARG A 204 -10.79 -13.99 42.10
CA ARG A 204 -10.81 -15.07 41.08
C ARG A 204 -12.17 -15.16 40.38
N ALA A 205 -12.65 -14.01 39.93
CA ALA A 205 -13.94 -13.88 39.25
C ALA A 205 -13.88 -14.36 37.80
N ARG A 206 -14.79 -15.26 37.43
CA ARG A 206 -15.19 -15.50 36.03
C ARG A 206 -16.30 -14.52 35.63
N HIS A 207 -16.31 -14.14 34.36
CA HIS A 207 -17.37 -13.36 33.75
C HIS A 207 -18.21 -14.31 32.90
N LEU A 208 -19.41 -14.63 33.36
CA LEU A 208 -20.33 -15.53 32.68
C LEU A 208 -21.55 -14.73 32.22
N GLU A 209 -22.06 -15.01 31.03
CA GLU A 209 -23.19 -14.27 30.51
C GLU A 209 -24.18 -15.19 29.78
N VAL A 210 -25.46 -14.83 29.82
CA VAL A 210 -26.54 -15.61 29.22
C VAL A 210 -27.17 -14.84 28.07
N GLN A 211 -27.18 -15.44 26.88
CA GLN A 211 -27.93 -14.90 25.74
C GLN A 211 -29.42 -15.05 25.97
N LEU A 212 -30.15 -13.94 25.95
CA LEU A 212 -31.60 -13.92 25.94
C LEU A 212 -32.16 -13.53 24.58
N PHE A 213 -33.35 -14.04 24.28
CA PHE A 213 -34.20 -13.54 23.22
C PHE A 213 -35.64 -13.45 23.71
N GLY A 214 -36.27 -12.29 23.59
CA GLY A 214 -37.65 -12.05 24.03
C GLY A 214 -38.54 -11.51 22.91
N ASP A 215 -39.84 -11.81 22.96
CA ASP A 215 -40.79 -11.42 21.91
C ASP A 215 -41.48 -10.07 22.16
N GLY A 216 -41.20 -9.42 23.29
CA GLY A 216 -41.89 -8.20 23.70
C GLY A 216 -43.32 -8.41 24.22
N LYS A 217 -43.78 -9.66 24.31
CA LYS A 217 -45.15 -10.06 24.69
C LYS A 217 -45.19 -11.01 25.89
N GLY A 218 -44.04 -11.21 26.55
CA GLY A 218 -43.91 -11.93 27.82
C GLY A 218 -43.17 -13.27 27.72
N GLU A 219 -42.93 -13.77 26.51
CA GLU A 219 -42.09 -14.95 26.32
C GLU A 219 -40.62 -14.57 26.12
N VAL A 220 -39.75 -15.32 26.80
CA VAL A 220 -38.30 -15.12 26.79
C VAL A 220 -37.63 -16.49 26.87
N ILE A 221 -36.62 -16.70 26.02
CA ILE A 221 -35.79 -17.92 26.00
C ILE A 221 -34.32 -17.56 26.25
N ALA A 222 -33.57 -18.51 26.79
CA ALA A 222 -32.12 -18.43 26.95
C ALA A 222 -31.41 -19.38 25.98
N LEU A 223 -30.30 -18.94 25.39
CA LEU A 223 -29.46 -19.72 24.46
C LEU A 223 -28.08 -19.99 25.07
N GLY A 224 -28.10 -20.59 26.26
CA GLY A 224 -26.90 -21.05 26.97
C GLY A 224 -26.03 -19.93 27.56
N VAL A 225 -24.92 -20.37 28.17
CA VAL A 225 -23.96 -19.53 28.89
C VAL A 225 -22.69 -19.37 28.05
N ARG A 226 -22.21 -18.14 27.92
CA ARG A 226 -20.87 -17.83 27.40
C ARG A 226 -19.93 -17.48 28.55
N ASP A 227 -18.68 -17.91 28.44
CA ASP A 227 -17.59 -17.45 29.29
C ASP A 227 -16.82 -16.35 28.57
N CYS A 228 -16.76 -15.17 29.18
CA CYS A 228 -16.06 -13.99 28.68
C CYS A 228 -14.97 -13.53 29.67
N SER A 229 -14.43 -14.45 30.47
CA SER A 229 -13.46 -14.16 31.54
C SER A 229 -12.09 -13.75 31.00
N VAL A 230 -11.77 -14.06 29.75
CA VAL A 230 -10.48 -13.71 29.15
C VAL A 230 -10.52 -12.24 28.73
N GLN A 231 -10.07 -11.37 29.64
CA GLN A 231 -10.14 -9.92 29.50
C GLN A 231 -8.79 -9.26 29.74
N ARG A 232 -8.55 -8.15 29.04
CA ARG A 232 -7.41 -7.26 29.24
C ARG A 232 -7.92 -5.89 29.64
N ARG A 233 -7.60 -5.41 30.84
CA ARG A 233 -8.11 -4.11 31.36
C ARG A 233 -9.64 -3.99 31.17
N ASN A 234 -10.36 -5.06 31.50
CA ASN A 234 -11.81 -5.20 31.34
C ASN A 234 -12.34 -5.22 29.89
N GLN A 235 -11.47 -5.33 28.89
CA GLN A 235 -11.86 -5.53 27.48
C GLN A 235 -11.81 -7.03 27.15
N LYS A 236 -12.92 -7.59 26.69
CA LYS A 236 -13.03 -9.00 26.27
C LYS A 236 -12.17 -9.25 25.02
N VAL A 237 -11.36 -10.32 25.01
CA VAL A 237 -10.49 -10.68 23.86
C VAL A 237 -10.77 -12.08 23.30
N LEU A 238 -11.12 -13.04 24.17
CA LEU A 238 -11.61 -14.36 23.81
C LEU A 238 -12.92 -14.65 24.54
N GLU A 239 -13.84 -15.32 23.86
CA GLU A 239 -15.09 -15.80 24.43
C GLU A 239 -15.36 -17.23 24.00
N GLU A 240 -15.98 -18.04 24.85
CA GLU A 240 -16.30 -19.43 24.53
C GLU A 240 -17.68 -19.86 25.02
N THR A 241 -18.28 -20.83 24.33
CA THR A 241 -19.53 -21.47 24.75
C THR A 241 -19.54 -22.94 24.33
N PRO A 242 -20.07 -23.86 25.16
CA PRO A 242 -20.53 -23.65 26.54
C PRO A 242 -19.43 -23.19 27.51
N ALA A 243 -19.80 -22.56 28.62
CA ALA A 243 -18.83 -22.15 29.65
C ALA A 243 -18.17 -23.40 30.29
N PRO A 244 -16.82 -23.50 30.30
CA PRO A 244 -16.13 -24.72 30.75
C PRO A 244 -16.18 -24.88 32.28
N ASN A 245 -16.01 -26.11 32.76
CA ASN A 245 -15.81 -26.43 34.19
C ASN A 245 -16.83 -25.78 35.15
N LEU A 246 -18.10 -25.69 34.74
CA LEU A 246 -19.18 -25.28 35.64
C LEU A 246 -19.70 -26.51 36.41
N PRO A 247 -20.08 -26.36 37.70
CA PRO A 247 -20.76 -27.41 38.43
C PRO A 247 -22.08 -27.82 37.76
N ASP A 248 -22.48 -29.08 37.93
CA ASP A 248 -23.75 -29.60 37.42
C ASP A 248 -24.93 -28.71 37.87
N GLY A 249 -25.80 -28.35 36.92
CA GLY A 249 -26.97 -27.48 37.16
C GLY A 249 -26.67 -25.98 37.26
N MET A 250 -25.40 -25.55 37.31
CA MET A 250 -25.04 -24.12 37.41
C MET A 250 -25.44 -23.35 36.14
N ALA A 251 -25.24 -23.94 34.97
CA ALA A 251 -25.63 -23.32 33.70
C ALA A 251 -27.14 -23.12 33.59
N ASP A 252 -27.93 -24.09 34.07
CA ASP A 252 -29.39 -24.00 34.11
C ASP A 252 -29.84 -22.90 35.07
N ALA A 253 -29.24 -22.82 36.26
CA ALA A 253 -29.55 -21.77 37.24
C ALA A 253 -29.26 -20.35 36.72
N LEU A 254 -28.15 -20.17 35.98
CA LEU A 254 -27.84 -18.92 35.29
C LEU A 254 -28.90 -18.59 34.23
N CYS A 255 -29.30 -19.57 33.42
CA CYS A 255 -30.32 -19.41 32.39
C CYS A 255 -31.70 -19.07 32.98
N GLU A 256 -32.11 -19.75 34.05
CA GLU A 256 -33.37 -19.49 34.75
C GLU A 256 -33.41 -18.08 35.34
N ALA A 257 -32.31 -17.63 35.96
CA ALA A 257 -32.20 -16.28 36.50
C ALA A 257 -32.34 -15.22 35.39
N ALA A 258 -31.70 -15.44 34.24
CA ALA A 258 -31.78 -14.54 33.10
C ALA A 258 -33.20 -14.51 32.49
N ILE A 259 -33.84 -15.67 32.27
CA ILE A 259 -35.21 -15.76 31.76
C ILE A 259 -36.18 -15.04 32.71
N LYS A 260 -36.05 -15.26 34.03
CA LYS A 260 -36.90 -14.61 35.04
C LYS A 260 -36.81 -13.09 34.95
N LEU A 261 -35.60 -12.56 34.79
CA LEU A 261 -35.38 -11.12 34.65
C LEU A 261 -35.96 -10.57 33.34
N GLY A 262 -35.80 -11.28 32.23
CA GLY A 262 -36.39 -10.88 30.94
C GLY A 262 -37.92 -10.90 30.94
N LYS A 263 -38.53 -11.94 31.53
CA LYS A 263 -40.00 -12.05 31.64
C LYS A 263 -40.60 -10.96 32.52
N ALA A 264 -39.89 -10.52 33.55
CA ALA A 264 -40.34 -9.45 34.45
C ALA A 264 -40.65 -8.12 33.73
N VAL A 265 -40.06 -7.90 32.56
CA VAL A 265 -40.17 -6.64 31.80
C VAL A 265 -40.74 -6.84 30.39
N ASN A 266 -41.22 -8.04 30.06
CA ASN A 266 -41.61 -8.42 28.69
C ASN A 266 -40.52 -8.05 27.68
N TYR A 267 -39.29 -8.50 27.93
CA TYR A 267 -38.14 -8.12 27.12
C TYR A 267 -38.35 -8.36 25.62
N ARG A 268 -37.88 -7.43 24.76
CA ARG A 268 -38.01 -7.50 23.29
C ARG A 268 -36.65 -7.67 22.63
N SER A 269 -36.56 -8.54 21.62
CA SER A 269 -35.37 -8.78 20.80
C SER A 269 -34.22 -9.47 21.56
N ALA A 270 -32.99 -9.34 21.07
CA ALA A 270 -31.80 -9.91 21.68
C ALA A 270 -31.27 -9.04 22.84
N GLY A 271 -30.86 -9.70 23.93
CA GLY A 271 -30.18 -9.08 25.06
C GLY A 271 -29.30 -10.08 25.80
N THR A 272 -28.45 -9.61 26.71
CA THR A 272 -27.58 -10.48 27.50
C THR A 272 -27.64 -10.11 28.97
N VAL A 273 -27.74 -11.10 29.85
CA VAL A 273 -27.58 -10.92 31.30
C VAL A 273 -26.20 -11.39 31.71
N GLU A 274 -25.39 -10.48 32.26
CA GLU A 274 -24.03 -10.75 32.70
C GLU A 274 -23.98 -11.05 34.20
N PHE A 275 -23.08 -11.96 34.58
CA PHE A 275 -22.87 -12.44 35.94
C PHE A 275 -21.39 -12.50 36.28
N VAL A 276 -21.07 -12.20 37.54
CA VAL A 276 -19.78 -12.53 38.15
C VAL A 276 -19.92 -13.89 38.80
N TYR A 277 -19.05 -14.84 38.46
CA TYR A 277 -18.98 -16.16 39.08
C TYR A 277 -17.74 -16.27 39.96
N ASP A 278 -17.96 -16.51 41.26
CA ASP A 278 -16.93 -16.84 42.22
C ASP A 278 -16.62 -18.33 42.11
N THR A 279 -15.44 -18.63 41.56
CA THR A 279 -14.99 -20.00 41.34
C THR A 279 -14.81 -20.75 42.66
N ASP A 280 -14.35 -20.07 43.71
CA ASP A 280 -14.02 -20.70 44.99
C ASP A 280 -15.30 -20.95 45.81
N ALA A 281 -16.25 -20.01 45.76
CA ALA A 281 -17.55 -20.15 46.43
C ALA A 281 -18.59 -20.96 45.62
N ALA A 282 -18.30 -21.24 44.35
CA ALA A 282 -19.23 -21.83 43.38
C ALA A 282 -20.59 -21.11 43.32
N ARG A 283 -20.55 -19.77 43.31
CA ARG A 283 -21.73 -18.89 43.31
C ARG A 283 -21.64 -17.84 42.22
N PHE A 284 -22.79 -17.50 41.63
CA PHE A 284 -22.89 -16.41 40.68
C PHE A 284 -23.68 -15.23 41.26
N TYR A 285 -23.43 -14.05 40.70
CA TYR A 285 -24.04 -12.80 41.12
C TYR A 285 -24.31 -11.92 39.90
N PHE A 286 -25.47 -11.28 39.85
CA PHE A 286 -25.85 -10.36 38.79
C PHE A 286 -24.86 -9.20 38.65
N LEU A 287 -24.47 -8.91 37.41
CA LEU A 287 -23.61 -7.79 37.06
C LEU A 287 -24.40 -6.69 36.35
N GLU A 288 -24.90 -6.98 35.15
CA GLU A 288 -25.66 -6.02 34.32
C GLU A 288 -26.49 -6.74 33.23
N VAL A 289 -27.31 -5.97 32.52
CA VAL A 289 -27.98 -6.43 31.30
C VAL A 289 -27.54 -5.54 30.14
N ASN A 290 -26.98 -6.14 29.09
CA ASN A 290 -26.74 -5.43 27.84
C ASN A 290 -27.99 -5.52 26.97
N THR A 291 -28.53 -4.36 26.61
CA THR A 291 -29.81 -4.23 25.91
C THR A 291 -29.68 -4.22 24.39
N ARG A 292 -28.87 -5.15 23.88
CA ARG A 292 -28.51 -5.25 22.47
C ARG A 292 -27.89 -6.61 22.16
N LEU A 293 -27.66 -6.86 20.88
CA LEU A 293 -26.74 -7.90 20.44
C LEU A 293 -25.31 -7.59 20.95
N GLN A 294 -24.53 -8.63 21.24
CA GLN A 294 -23.13 -8.49 21.64
C GLN A 294 -22.18 -8.99 20.54
N VAL A 295 -20.89 -8.63 20.66
CA VAL A 295 -19.86 -8.95 19.67
C VAL A 295 -19.70 -10.48 19.53
N GLU A 296 -19.75 -11.17 20.66
CA GLU A 296 -19.59 -12.60 20.89
C GLU A 296 -20.82 -13.47 20.57
N HIS A 297 -21.91 -12.90 20.05
CA HIS A 297 -23.11 -13.68 19.66
C HIS A 297 -22.79 -14.83 18.69
N GLY A 298 -21.72 -14.73 17.90
CA GLY A 298 -21.31 -15.73 16.94
C GLY A 298 -20.96 -17.09 17.55
N VAL A 299 -20.45 -17.16 18.78
CA VAL A 299 -20.21 -18.46 19.44
C VAL A 299 -21.53 -19.16 19.78
N THR A 300 -22.54 -18.40 20.20
CA THR A 300 -23.89 -18.92 20.47
C THR A 300 -24.52 -19.43 19.18
N GLU A 301 -24.45 -18.65 18.11
CA GLU A 301 -25.01 -19.06 16.80
C GLU A 301 -24.40 -20.38 16.31
N GLN A 302 -23.10 -20.60 16.50
CA GLN A 302 -22.43 -21.84 16.09
C GLN A 302 -22.88 -23.06 16.89
N VAL A 303 -23.02 -22.93 18.22
CA VAL A 303 -23.41 -24.06 19.09
C VAL A 303 -24.89 -24.40 18.97
N TRP A 304 -25.75 -23.39 18.78
CA TRP A 304 -27.19 -23.56 18.73
C TRP A 304 -27.77 -23.67 17.32
N GLY A 305 -27.00 -23.36 16.27
CA GLY A 305 -27.46 -23.41 14.89
C GLY A 305 -28.54 -22.36 14.56
N VAL A 306 -28.44 -21.17 15.15
CA VAL A 306 -29.41 -20.07 14.98
C VAL A 306 -28.78 -18.85 14.28
N ASP A 307 -29.62 -17.99 13.68
CA ASP A 307 -29.23 -16.66 13.22
C ASP A 307 -29.98 -15.61 14.05
N LEU A 308 -29.29 -15.00 15.01
CA LEU A 308 -29.87 -14.05 15.95
C LEU A 308 -30.25 -12.74 15.26
N VAL A 309 -29.45 -12.29 14.28
CA VAL A 309 -29.76 -11.08 13.50
C VAL A 309 -31.04 -11.28 12.72
N ARG A 310 -31.23 -12.46 12.11
CA ARG A 310 -32.46 -12.82 11.41
C ARG A 310 -33.65 -12.77 12.37
N TRP A 311 -33.54 -13.38 13.56
CA TRP A 311 -34.63 -13.34 14.53
C TRP A 311 -34.99 -11.92 14.97
N MET A 312 -33.99 -11.04 15.17
CA MET A 312 -34.24 -9.64 15.50
C MET A 312 -35.03 -8.94 14.38
N ILE A 313 -34.66 -9.17 13.11
CA ILE A 313 -35.33 -8.57 11.95
C ILE A 313 -36.75 -9.12 11.77
N GLU A 314 -36.92 -10.45 11.85
CA GLU A 314 -38.24 -11.10 11.75
C GLU A 314 -39.18 -10.65 12.88
N LEU A 315 -38.66 -10.44 14.10
CA LEU A 315 -39.45 -9.90 15.20
C LEU A 315 -39.91 -8.47 14.92
N ALA A 316 -39.01 -7.61 14.44
CA ALA A 316 -39.32 -6.23 14.08
C ALA A 316 -40.32 -6.15 12.91
N ALA A 317 -40.30 -7.13 12.00
CA ALA A 317 -41.26 -7.26 10.90
C ALA A 317 -42.63 -7.83 11.34
N GLY A 318 -42.72 -8.42 12.54
CA GLY A 318 -43.90 -9.13 13.03
C GLY A 318 -44.07 -10.55 12.47
N ASP A 319 -43.02 -11.11 11.86
CA ASP A 319 -43.02 -12.37 11.13
C ASP A 319 -42.36 -13.52 11.91
N LEU A 320 -41.76 -13.26 13.10
CA LEU A 320 -41.10 -14.28 13.92
C LEU A 320 -42.10 -15.31 14.48
N PRO A 321 -41.84 -16.63 14.37
CA PRO A 321 -42.64 -17.66 15.03
C PRO A 321 -42.63 -17.54 16.57
N PRO A 322 -43.63 -18.12 17.27
CA PRO A 322 -43.63 -18.14 18.73
C PRO A 322 -42.34 -18.75 19.30
N LEU A 323 -41.74 -18.09 20.31
CA LEU A 323 -40.44 -18.50 20.85
C LEU A 323 -40.42 -19.92 21.42
N ALA A 324 -41.54 -20.40 21.98
CA ALA A 324 -41.65 -21.77 22.46
C ALA A 324 -41.43 -22.78 21.32
N ALA A 325 -42.03 -22.54 20.15
CA ALA A 325 -41.88 -23.43 18.99
C ALA A 325 -40.44 -23.40 18.43
N LEU A 326 -39.77 -22.24 18.47
CA LEU A 326 -38.36 -22.14 18.12
C LEU A 326 -37.49 -22.90 19.12
N ARG A 327 -37.76 -22.78 20.43
CA ARG A 327 -36.97 -23.41 21.49
C ARG A 327 -37.00 -24.93 21.46
N ASP A 328 -38.17 -25.52 21.16
CA ASP A 328 -38.38 -26.98 21.13
C ASP A 328 -37.48 -27.69 20.11
N GLY A 329 -37.10 -27.00 19.02
CA GLY A 329 -36.22 -27.54 17.98
C GLY A 329 -34.72 -27.36 18.22
N LEU A 330 -34.30 -26.79 19.35
CA LEU A 330 -32.92 -26.35 19.57
C LEU A 330 -32.23 -27.12 20.70
N THR A 331 -31.08 -27.71 20.38
CA THR A 331 -30.16 -28.29 21.36
C THR A 331 -28.74 -27.79 21.10
N PRO A 332 -27.97 -27.43 22.14
CA PRO A 332 -26.59 -27.02 21.95
C PRO A 332 -25.73 -28.21 21.54
N VAL A 333 -24.89 -28.05 20.51
CA VAL A 333 -23.99 -29.09 20.02
C VAL A 333 -22.57 -28.55 19.88
N GLY A 334 -21.59 -29.30 20.37
CA GLY A 334 -20.16 -28.98 20.28
C GLY A 334 -19.75 -27.79 21.15
N HIS A 335 -18.63 -27.17 20.80
CA HIS A 335 -18.00 -26.06 21.51
C HIS A 335 -17.51 -25.02 20.50
N ALA A 336 -17.78 -23.74 20.76
CA ALA A 336 -17.30 -22.63 19.94
C ALA A 336 -16.45 -21.66 20.75
N ILE A 337 -15.36 -21.18 20.14
CA ILE A 337 -14.44 -20.19 20.70
C ILE A 337 -14.26 -19.07 19.69
N GLN A 338 -14.36 -17.83 20.14
CA GLN A 338 -14.12 -16.63 19.35
C GLN A 338 -12.83 -15.95 19.80
N ALA A 339 -12.07 -15.45 18.83
CA ALA A 339 -10.99 -14.50 19.03
C ALA A 339 -11.27 -13.18 18.31
N ARG A 340 -11.02 -12.06 19.00
CA ARG A 340 -11.13 -10.70 18.45
C ARG A 340 -9.78 -10.20 17.97
N VAL A 341 -9.59 -10.17 16.66
CA VAL A 341 -8.38 -9.67 16.02
C VAL A 341 -8.47 -8.15 15.91
N TYR A 342 -7.56 -7.44 16.57
CA TYR A 342 -7.48 -5.99 16.66
C TYR A 342 -6.22 -5.45 15.98
N ALA A 343 -6.32 -4.27 15.38
CA ALA A 343 -5.20 -3.42 14.97
C ALA A 343 -4.59 -2.72 16.18
N GLU A 344 -3.92 -3.51 17.02
CA GLU A 344 -3.22 -3.08 18.23
C GLU A 344 -1.87 -3.78 18.28
N ASP A 345 -0.85 -3.09 18.81
CA ASP A 345 0.49 -3.66 19.02
C ASP A 345 0.66 -4.13 20.49
N PRO A 346 0.60 -5.45 20.78
CA PRO A 346 0.78 -5.95 22.14
C PRO A 346 2.18 -5.66 22.73
N GLY A 347 3.21 -5.49 21.89
CA GLY A 347 4.56 -5.12 22.30
C GLY A 347 4.64 -3.68 22.82
N ARG A 348 3.76 -2.80 22.34
CA ARG A 348 3.63 -1.40 22.78
C ARG A 348 2.37 -1.15 23.61
N GLN A 349 2.11 -2.03 24.57
CA GLN A 349 0.96 -1.94 25.49
C GLN A 349 -0.40 -1.84 24.78
N PHE A 350 -0.53 -2.47 23.62
CA PHE A 350 -1.72 -2.50 22.76
C PHE A 350 -2.11 -1.09 22.28
N GLN A 351 -1.11 -0.29 21.93
CA GLN A 351 -1.35 0.96 21.23
C GLN A 351 -2.09 0.66 19.92
N PRO A 352 -3.15 1.42 19.56
CA PRO A 352 -3.82 1.28 18.27
C PRO A 352 -2.85 1.48 17.11
N SER A 353 -2.97 0.66 16.08
CA SER A 353 -2.12 0.68 14.88
C SER A 353 -2.98 1.01 13.64
N PRO A 354 -3.24 2.30 13.36
CA PRO A 354 -3.95 2.70 12.14
C PRO A 354 -3.04 2.59 10.92
N GLY A 355 -3.64 2.51 9.73
CA GLY A 355 -2.94 2.54 8.45
C GLY A 355 -3.47 1.55 7.42
N LEU A 356 -2.80 1.53 6.27
CA LEU A 356 -3.18 0.72 5.12
C LEU A 356 -2.86 -0.77 5.32
N LEU A 357 -3.88 -1.62 5.23
CA LEU A 357 -3.71 -3.06 5.11
C LEU A 357 -3.29 -3.41 3.68
N THR A 358 -2.07 -3.90 3.52
CA THR A 358 -1.51 -4.27 2.20
C THR A 358 -1.65 -5.76 1.89
N GLU A 359 -1.82 -6.60 2.90
CA GLU A 359 -2.23 -8.01 2.75
C GLU A 359 -3.31 -8.33 3.79
N VAL A 360 -4.42 -8.93 3.33
CA VAL A 360 -5.45 -9.54 4.17
C VAL A 360 -5.79 -10.91 3.61
N VAL A 361 -5.32 -11.95 4.29
CA VAL A 361 -5.61 -13.34 3.96
C VAL A 361 -6.17 -14.03 5.20
N PHE A 362 -7.35 -14.61 5.03
CA PHE A 362 -7.98 -15.46 6.02
C PHE A 362 -8.01 -16.91 5.51
N PRO A 363 -7.94 -17.93 6.39
CA PRO A 363 -8.18 -19.31 6.00
C PRO A 363 -9.60 -19.52 5.47
N ALA A 364 -9.84 -20.68 4.86
CA ALA A 364 -11.14 -21.03 4.28
C ALA A 364 -12.28 -20.91 5.33
N ASN A 365 -13.22 -20.01 5.04
CA ASN A 365 -14.34 -19.66 5.92
C ASN A 365 -15.60 -20.46 5.52
N ASP A 366 -15.71 -21.71 6.00
CA ASP A 366 -16.86 -22.58 5.71
C ASP A 366 -18.13 -22.16 6.48
N ARG A 367 -17.99 -21.24 7.45
CA ARG A 367 -19.00 -20.75 8.39
C ARG A 367 -19.69 -21.84 9.21
N ARG A 368 -19.16 -23.07 9.18
CA ARG A 368 -19.66 -24.23 9.93
C ARG A 368 -18.66 -24.60 11.03
N THR A 369 -17.46 -25.00 10.65
CA THR A 369 -16.37 -25.31 11.58
C THR A 369 -15.46 -24.12 11.86
N LEU A 370 -15.32 -23.23 10.87
CA LEU A 370 -14.60 -21.97 11.01
C LEU A 370 -15.41 -20.83 10.39
N ARG A 371 -15.78 -19.87 11.23
CA ARG A 371 -16.52 -18.67 10.82
C ARG A 371 -15.66 -17.44 11.05
N ILE A 372 -15.51 -16.63 10.02
CA ILE A 372 -14.81 -15.35 10.09
C ILE A 372 -15.78 -14.23 9.75
N ASP A 373 -15.97 -13.30 10.69
CA ASP A 373 -16.72 -12.08 10.50
C ASP A 373 -15.74 -10.89 10.50
N SER A 374 -15.44 -10.36 9.31
CA SER A 374 -14.51 -9.24 9.10
C SER A 374 -15.14 -8.15 8.23
N TRP A 375 -14.53 -6.96 8.26
CA TRP A 375 -14.82 -5.82 7.39
C TRP A 375 -13.62 -5.35 6.56
N VAL A 376 -12.47 -6.02 6.70
CA VAL A 376 -11.23 -5.63 6.04
C VAL A 376 -10.87 -6.56 4.91
N GLU A 377 -10.14 -5.99 3.95
CA GLU A 377 -9.45 -6.65 2.86
C GLU A 377 -8.18 -5.86 2.52
N SER A 378 -7.35 -6.40 1.62
CA SER A 378 -6.21 -5.65 1.09
C SER A 378 -6.70 -4.36 0.44
N GLY A 379 -6.07 -3.23 0.77
CA GLY A 379 -6.48 -1.91 0.31
C GLY A 379 -7.33 -1.12 1.30
N CYS A 380 -7.82 -1.74 2.38
CA CYS A 380 -8.50 -1.02 3.45
C CYS A 380 -7.53 -0.17 4.26
N ASP A 381 -7.86 1.09 4.49
CA ASP A 381 -7.24 1.91 5.52
C ASP A 381 -7.96 1.69 6.87
N VAL A 382 -7.20 1.48 7.94
CA VAL A 382 -7.70 1.37 9.31
C VAL A 382 -7.61 2.76 9.95
N PRO A 383 -8.74 3.46 10.14
CA PRO A 383 -8.72 4.83 10.64
C PRO A 383 -8.45 4.88 12.16
N PRO A 384 -7.85 5.98 12.67
CA PRO A 384 -7.60 6.15 14.10
C PRO A 384 -8.83 6.56 14.92
N PHE A 385 -10.00 6.76 14.27
CA PHE A 385 -11.17 7.38 14.90
C PHE A 385 -12.10 6.40 15.61
N PHE A 386 -12.01 5.11 15.32
CA PHE A 386 -12.99 4.10 15.74
C PHE A 386 -12.34 2.92 16.45
N ASP A 387 -13.16 1.95 16.84
CA ASP A 387 -12.71 0.67 17.38
C ASP A 387 -11.75 -0.05 16.40
N PRO A 388 -10.60 -0.57 16.87
CA PRO A 388 -9.58 -1.17 16.02
C PRO A 388 -9.86 -2.65 15.65
N MET A 389 -11.06 -3.21 15.90
CA MET A 389 -11.33 -4.62 15.61
C MET A 389 -11.37 -4.86 14.10
N LEU A 390 -10.49 -5.71 13.59
CA LEU A 390 -10.40 -6.08 12.17
C LEU A 390 -11.29 -7.26 11.82
N ALA A 391 -11.33 -8.26 12.70
CA ALA A 391 -12.07 -9.50 12.47
C ALA A 391 -12.43 -10.21 13.77
N LYS A 392 -13.46 -11.05 13.69
CA LYS A 392 -13.77 -12.09 14.67
C LYS A 392 -13.54 -13.43 14.00
N ILE A 393 -12.68 -14.26 14.58
CA ILE A 393 -12.43 -15.62 14.12
C ILE A 393 -13.06 -16.58 15.12
N ILE A 394 -14.02 -17.37 14.67
CA ILE A 394 -14.86 -18.23 15.50
C ILE A 394 -14.67 -19.67 15.04
N ALA A 395 -14.07 -20.50 15.88
CA ALA A 395 -13.92 -21.93 15.61
C ALA A 395 -14.97 -22.72 16.38
N TRP A 396 -15.66 -23.63 15.70
CA TRP A 396 -16.56 -24.60 16.30
C TRP A 396 -16.06 -26.01 16.02
N GLN A 397 -16.06 -26.86 17.05
CA GLN A 397 -15.70 -28.27 16.96
C GLN A 397 -16.52 -29.12 17.93
N PRO A 398 -16.55 -30.46 17.79
CA PRO A 398 -17.25 -31.33 18.73
C PRO A 398 -16.73 -31.25 20.17
N THR A 399 -15.46 -30.87 20.37
CA THR A 399 -14.85 -30.71 21.69
C THR A 399 -14.14 -29.37 21.82
N ARG A 400 -13.96 -28.91 23.06
CA ARG A 400 -13.26 -27.66 23.39
C ARG A 400 -11.80 -27.70 22.93
N GLU A 401 -11.09 -28.80 23.16
CA GLU A 401 -9.68 -28.96 22.77
C GLU A 401 -9.50 -28.89 21.26
N ALA A 402 -10.43 -29.49 20.51
CA ALA A 402 -10.44 -29.40 19.05
C ALA A 402 -10.74 -27.95 18.60
N ALA A 403 -11.66 -27.25 19.26
CA ALA A 403 -11.96 -25.85 18.95
C ALA A 403 -10.74 -24.93 19.21
N ILE A 404 -10.00 -25.16 20.30
CA ILE A 404 -8.73 -24.47 20.59
C ILE A 404 -7.71 -24.72 19.49
N ALA A 405 -7.50 -25.98 19.10
CA ALA A 405 -6.54 -26.34 18.06
C ALA A 405 -6.91 -25.72 16.70
N ALA A 406 -8.20 -25.76 16.34
CA ALA A 406 -8.71 -25.16 15.10
C ALA A 406 -8.55 -23.64 15.09
N LEU A 407 -8.87 -22.95 16.21
CA LEU A 407 -8.70 -21.51 16.32
C LEU A 407 -7.22 -21.09 16.30
N HIS A 408 -6.35 -21.86 16.96
CA HIS A 408 -4.91 -21.64 16.95
C HIS A 408 -4.34 -21.74 15.53
N ALA A 409 -4.74 -22.78 14.77
CA ALA A 409 -4.36 -22.94 13.37
C ALA A 409 -4.91 -21.80 12.50
N ALA A 410 -6.19 -21.45 12.65
CA ALA A 410 -6.82 -20.38 11.88
C ALA A 410 -6.15 -19.00 12.10
N LEU A 411 -5.77 -18.69 13.35
CA LEU A 411 -5.00 -17.49 13.67
C LEU A 411 -3.57 -17.55 13.08
N GLY A 412 -3.00 -18.74 12.89
CA GLY A 412 -1.68 -18.94 12.29
C GLY A 412 -1.68 -18.76 10.78
N ASP A 413 -2.74 -19.23 10.13
CA ASP A 413 -2.95 -19.12 8.68
C ASP A 413 -3.46 -17.73 8.27
N THR A 414 -3.94 -16.92 9.22
CA THR A 414 -4.36 -15.54 8.98
C THR A 414 -3.15 -14.62 8.80
N ARG A 415 -3.07 -13.93 7.66
CA ARG A 415 -2.06 -12.90 7.38
C ARG A 415 -2.72 -11.54 7.27
N LEU A 416 -2.28 -10.61 8.11
CA LEU A 416 -2.71 -9.21 8.13
C LEU A 416 -1.44 -8.38 8.19
N TYR A 417 -1.14 -7.62 7.14
CA TYR A 417 0.09 -6.85 7.02
C TYR A 417 -0.17 -5.40 6.66
N GLY A 418 0.66 -4.49 7.19
CA GLY A 418 0.58 -3.04 7.02
C GLY A 418 0.22 -2.28 8.30
N VAL A 419 -0.39 -2.98 9.26
CA VAL A 419 -0.62 -2.53 10.63
C VAL A 419 -0.24 -3.65 11.60
N GLU A 420 0.11 -3.30 12.83
CA GLU A 420 0.32 -4.28 13.89
C GLU A 420 -1.00 -4.84 14.40
N THR A 421 -0.99 -6.12 14.76
CA THR A 421 -2.18 -6.82 15.23
C THR A 421 -1.91 -7.64 16.49
N ASN A 422 -2.96 -7.84 17.29
CA ASN A 422 -2.91 -8.72 18.45
C ASN A 422 -2.96 -10.22 18.09
N ARG A 423 -2.90 -10.60 16.81
CA ARG A 423 -3.09 -11.97 16.31
C ARG A 423 -2.19 -12.99 17.01
N SER A 424 -0.89 -12.72 17.11
CA SER A 424 0.07 -13.63 17.77
C SER A 424 -0.18 -13.71 19.27
N TYR A 425 -0.56 -12.60 19.90
CA TYR A 425 -0.95 -12.59 21.31
C TYR A 425 -2.15 -13.49 21.58
N LEU A 426 -3.17 -13.47 20.70
CA LEU A 426 -4.33 -14.37 20.79
C LEU A 426 -3.93 -15.84 20.68
N GLN A 427 -3.00 -16.20 19.78
CA GLN A 427 -2.48 -17.58 19.70
C GLN A 427 -1.80 -18.01 21.00
N GLN A 428 -1.00 -17.12 21.62
CA GLN A 428 -0.34 -17.41 22.88
C GLN A 428 -1.35 -17.63 24.02
N ILE A 429 -2.45 -16.85 24.07
CA ILE A 429 -3.54 -17.04 25.05
C ILE A 429 -4.15 -18.44 24.94
N LEU A 430 -4.35 -18.97 23.73
CA LEU A 430 -4.97 -20.30 23.53
C LEU A 430 -4.17 -21.43 24.19
N THR A 431 -2.86 -21.25 24.36
CA THR A 431 -1.96 -22.19 25.03
C THR A 431 -1.65 -21.83 26.49
N PHE A 432 -2.08 -20.66 26.94
CA PHE A 432 -1.82 -20.14 28.29
C PHE A 432 -2.67 -20.88 29.33
N ALA A 433 -2.02 -21.42 30.37
CA ALA A 433 -2.61 -22.43 31.25
C ALA A 433 -4.00 -22.09 31.85
N PRO A 434 -4.27 -20.88 32.40
CA PRO A 434 -5.61 -20.54 32.88
C PRO A 434 -6.70 -20.74 31.83
N PHE A 435 -6.47 -20.32 30.58
CA PHE A 435 -7.42 -20.53 29.50
C PHE A 435 -7.41 -21.98 29.03
N ALA A 436 -6.24 -22.56 28.73
CA ALA A 436 -6.14 -23.91 28.19
C ALA A 436 -6.81 -24.97 29.11
N ARG A 437 -6.75 -24.77 30.43
CA ARG A 437 -7.38 -25.66 31.44
C ARG A 437 -8.87 -25.41 31.68
N GLY A 438 -9.46 -24.38 31.08
CA GLY A 438 -10.86 -24.00 31.31
C GLY A 438 -11.10 -23.34 32.66
N GLU A 439 -10.07 -22.69 33.21
CA GLU A 439 -10.11 -21.98 34.51
C GLU A 439 -9.69 -20.50 34.36
N PRO A 440 -10.19 -19.75 33.35
CA PRO A 440 -9.83 -18.34 33.23
C PRO A 440 -10.45 -17.52 34.37
N TRP A 441 -9.85 -16.38 34.69
CA TRP A 441 -10.49 -15.34 35.50
C TRP A 441 -10.20 -13.98 34.85
N THR A 442 -11.00 -12.97 35.17
CA THR A 442 -11.00 -11.63 34.54
C THR A 442 -9.66 -10.89 34.51
N ARG A 443 -8.65 -11.34 35.28
CA ARG A 443 -7.31 -10.74 35.34
C ARG A 443 -6.18 -11.71 34.98
N CYS A 444 -6.48 -12.91 34.45
CA CYS A 444 -5.47 -13.93 34.20
C CYS A 444 -4.39 -13.52 33.20
N LEU A 445 -4.73 -12.63 32.26
CA LEU A 445 -3.81 -12.14 31.23
C LEU A 445 -2.68 -11.24 31.76
N GLU A 446 -2.76 -10.75 33.01
CA GLU A 446 -1.66 -10.02 33.64
C GLU A 446 -0.41 -10.90 33.85
N GLY A 447 -0.58 -12.23 33.88
CA GLY A 447 0.51 -13.20 33.99
C GLY A 447 1.08 -13.68 32.65
N LEU A 448 0.54 -13.24 31.51
CA LEU A 448 1.02 -13.64 30.19
C LEU A 448 2.14 -12.72 29.70
N ILE A 449 3.33 -13.27 29.50
CA ILE A 449 4.46 -12.55 28.89
C ILE A 449 4.37 -12.72 27.37
N TYR A 450 4.10 -11.63 26.66
CA TYR A 450 4.02 -11.64 25.21
C TYR A 450 5.40 -11.83 24.58
N GLN A 451 5.51 -12.78 23.66
CA GLN A 451 6.71 -13.00 22.84
C GLN A 451 6.43 -12.55 21.41
N ALA A 452 7.23 -11.61 20.90
CA ALA A 452 7.09 -11.08 19.54
C ALA A 452 8.31 -11.44 18.70
N SER A 453 8.12 -11.84 17.44
CA SER A 453 9.23 -12.02 16.48
C SER A 453 9.32 -10.81 15.56
N THR A 454 9.64 -9.67 16.16
CA THR A 454 9.64 -8.37 15.49
C THR A 454 10.88 -7.55 15.84
N LEU A 455 11.11 -6.51 15.05
CA LEU A 455 12.00 -5.42 15.39
C LEU A 455 11.29 -4.08 15.15
N GLU A 456 11.68 -3.07 15.91
CA GLU A 456 11.12 -1.72 15.89
C GLU A 456 12.10 -0.74 15.24
N VAL A 457 11.59 0.10 14.36
CA VAL A 457 12.35 1.18 13.74
C VAL A 457 12.30 2.41 14.65
N LEU A 458 13.38 2.67 15.39
CA LEU A 458 13.52 3.87 16.23
C LEU A 458 13.90 5.11 15.39
N SER A 459 14.66 4.89 14.32
CA SER A 459 14.95 5.88 13.28
C SER A 459 15.09 5.15 11.95
N ALA A 460 14.59 5.72 10.85
CA ALA A 460 14.51 5.05 9.56
C ALA A 460 15.75 5.19 8.66
N GLY A 461 16.67 6.10 9.00
CA GLY A 461 17.74 6.51 8.09
C GLY A 461 17.22 7.40 6.95
N THR A 462 18.08 7.69 5.96
CA THR A 462 17.69 8.58 4.83
C THR A 462 16.69 7.89 3.90
N GLN A 463 17.02 6.69 3.43
CA GLN A 463 16.12 5.87 2.61
C GLN A 463 16.44 4.39 2.81
N THR A 464 15.62 3.73 3.63
CA THR A 464 15.71 2.28 3.87
C THR A 464 14.49 1.58 3.29
N THR A 465 14.69 0.60 2.41
CA THR A 465 13.59 -0.14 1.76
C THR A 465 13.79 -1.64 1.87
N VAL A 466 12.70 -2.42 1.87
CA VAL A 466 12.78 -3.88 1.79
C VAL A 466 12.97 -4.27 0.32
N GLN A 467 13.98 -5.09 0.02
CA GLN A 467 14.28 -5.56 -1.33
C GLN A 467 14.56 -7.08 -1.32
N ASP A 468 14.17 -7.76 -2.39
CA ASP A 468 14.50 -9.17 -2.67
C ASP A 468 15.10 -9.33 -4.07
N TYR A 469 15.68 -10.49 -4.35
CA TYR A 469 16.28 -10.82 -5.64
C TYR A 469 15.56 -12.03 -6.25
N PRO A 470 15.26 -12.05 -7.57
CA PRO A 470 15.58 -11.06 -8.61
C PRO A 470 14.63 -9.85 -8.66
N GLY A 471 13.76 -9.69 -7.66
CA GLY A 471 12.70 -8.70 -7.70
C GLY A 471 11.49 -9.16 -8.52
N ARG A 472 10.73 -8.20 -9.01
CA ARG A 472 9.41 -8.34 -9.65
C ARG A 472 9.49 -8.52 -11.17
N ILE A 473 9.96 -9.68 -11.60
CA ILE A 473 10.10 -10.00 -13.03
C ILE A 473 8.77 -10.44 -13.67
N GLY A 474 8.67 -10.37 -15.00
CA GLY A 474 7.49 -10.85 -15.77
C GLY A 474 6.42 -9.79 -16.07
N TYR A 475 6.61 -8.55 -15.63
CA TYR A 475 5.62 -7.46 -15.78
C TYR A 475 6.17 -6.22 -16.50
N TRP A 476 7.35 -6.32 -17.12
CA TRP A 476 7.98 -5.21 -17.84
C TRP A 476 7.13 -4.72 -19.02
N ALA A 477 6.40 -5.63 -19.66
CA ALA A 477 5.45 -5.35 -20.75
C ALA A 477 4.30 -4.40 -20.39
N VAL A 478 4.07 -4.16 -19.09
CA VAL A 478 3.07 -3.23 -18.58
C VAL A 478 3.68 -2.13 -17.71
N GLY A 479 5.00 -1.93 -17.77
CA GLY A 479 5.69 -0.88 -17.02
C GLY A 479 5.71 -1.09 -15.52
N VAL A 480 5.75 -2.34 -15.06
CA VAL A 480 6.04 -2.66 -13.66
C VAL A 480 7.52 -3.03 -13.57
N PRO A 481 8.34 -2.23 -12.88
CA PRO A 481 9.76 -2.53 -12.74
C PRO A 481 10.01 -3.74 -11.82
N PRO A 482 11.16 -4.43 -12.00
CA PRO A 482 11.56 -5.47 -11.07
C PRO A 482 11.87 -4.91 -9.69
N SER A 483 12.33 -3.67 -9.59
CA SER A 483 12.90 -3.15 -8.35
C SER A 483 14.03 -4.08 -7.88
N GLY A 484 13.98 -4.60 -6.65
CA GLY A 484 15.08 -5.38 -6.11
C GLY A 484 16.25 -4.50 -5.70
N PRO A 485 17.34 -5.13 -5.22
CA PRO A 485 18.53 -4.41 -4.79
C PRO A 485 19.22 -3.73 -5.97
N MET A 486 19.63 -2.48 -5.78
CA MET A 486 20.44 -1.74 -6.75
C MET A 486 21.85 -2.35 -6.90
N ASP A 487 22.36 -2.95 -5.82
CA ASP A 487 23.56 -3.78 -5.74
C ASP A 487 23.15 -5.18 -5.28
N SER A 488 22.74 -6.00 -6.25
CA SER A 488 22.27 -7.36 -5.99
C SER A 488 23.36 -8.28 -5.46
N GLN A 489 24.63 -8.02 -5.78
CA GLN A 489 25.74 -8.82 -5.32
C GLN A 489 25.91 -8.71 -3.80
N ALA A 490 25.91 -7.48 -3.25
CA ALA A 490 26.06 -7.28 -1.81
C ALA A 490 24.93 -7.94 -1.01
N LEU A 491 23.67 -7.80 -1.45
CA LEU A 491 22.52 -8.45 -0.82
C LEU A 491 22.68 -9.99 -0.85
N ARG A 492 22.96 -10.57 -2.03
CA ARG A 492 23.06 -12.03 -2.19
C ARG A 492 24.24 -12.61 -1.41
N LEU A 493 25.38 -11.93 -1.33
CA LEU A 493 26.51 -12.34 -0.49
C LEU A 493 26.13 -12.37 1.00
N GLY A 494 25.39 -11.36 1.48
CA GLY A 494 24.89 -11.32 2.86
C GLY A 494 23.93 -12.46 3.17
N ASN A 495 22.94 -12.67 2.29
CA ASN A 495 22.01 -13.80 2.40
C ASN A 495 22.73 -15.16 2.39
N ARG A 496 23.67 -15.35 1.47
CA ARG A 496 24.43 -16.58 1.38
C ARG A 496 25.25 -16.86 2.63
N LEU A 497 25.88 -15.83 3.22
CA LEU A 497 26.66 -15.95 4.46
C LEU A 497 25.79 -16.42 5.65
N LEU A 498 24.51 -16.04 5.66
CA LEU A 498 23.52 -16.49 6.64
C LEU A 498 22.87 -17.84 6.31
N GLY A 499 23.18 -18.41 5.14
CA GLY A 499 22.54 -19.63 4.64
C GLY A 499 21.07 -19.43 4.25
N ASN A 500 20.69 -18.23 3.85
CA ASN A 500 19.36 -17.93 3.34
C ASN A 500 19.20 -18.42 1.89
N ASP A 501 17.95 -18.56 1.48
CA ASP A 501 17.57 -18.62 0.07
C ASP A 501 17.83 -17.28 -0.63
N ASP A 502 18.08 -17.30 -1.94
CA ASP A 502 18.36 -16.09 -2.72
C ASP A 502 17.19 -15.09 -2.75
N SER A 503 15.96 -15.58 -2.58
CA SER A 503 14.75 -14.76 -2.51
C SER A 503 14.51 -14.12 -1.13
N ALA A 504 15.36 -14.40 -0.14
CA ALA A 504 15.19 -13.81 1.19
C ALA A 504 15.33 -12.28 1.13
N ALA A 505 14.29 -11.59 1.58
CA ALA A 505 14.31 -10.13 1.60
C ALA A 505 15.31 -9.59 2.63
N ALA A 506 15.94 -8.47 2.30
CA ALA A 506 16.85 -7.69 3.14
C ALA A 506 16.46 -6.21 3.13
N LEU A 507 17.06 -5.40 4.00
CA LEU A 507 16.93 -3.94 3.89
C LEU A 507 18.05 -3.39 3.02
N GLU A 508 17.68 -2.68 1.95
CA GLU A 508 18.59 -1.78 1.22
C GLU A 508 18.61 -0.43 1.93
N ILE A 509 19.81 0.02 2.33
CA ILE A 509 20.07 1.27 3.03
C ILE A 509 20.82 2.21 2.09
N THR A 510 20.31 3.41 1.89
CA THR A 510 20.96 4.45 1.05
C THR A 510 21.38 5.64 1.92
N LEU A 511 22.63 6.08 1.76
CA LEU A 511 23.29 7.18 2.50
C LEU A 511 23.48 6.94 4.01
N SER A 512 22.39 6.84 4.78
CA SER A 512 22.45 6.62 6.23
C SER A 512 21.40 5.61 6.68
N GLY A 513 21.78 4.79 7.65
CA GLY A 513 21.01 3.62 8.07
C GLY A 513 20.02 3.87 9.20
N PRO A 514 19.15 2.88 9.48
CA PRO A 514 18.18 2.98 10.56
C PRO A 514 18.79 2.64 11.92
N THR A 515 18.07 3.00 12.99
CA THR A 515 18.27 2.47 14.33
C THR A 515 17.14 1.50 14.66
N LEU A 516 17.48 0.25 14.96
CA LEU A 516 16.55 -0.86 15.08
C LEU A 516 16.64 -1.50 16.47
N LYS A 517 15.50 -1.64 17.16
CA LYS A 517 15.42 -2.37 18.43
C LYS A 517 14.80 -3.74 18.21
N PHE A 518 15.46 -4.80 18.66
CA PHE A 518 14.99 -6.17 18.46
C PHE A 518 14.11 -6.63 19.62
N ASN A 519 12.94 -7.19 19.32
CA ASN A 519 12.04 -7.77 20.34
C ASN A 519 12.16 -9.30 20.43
N CYS A 520 13.03 -9.89 19.62
CA CYS A 520 13.45 -11.27 19.71
C CYS A 520 14.94 -11.40 19.45
N GLU A 521 15.42 -12.62 19.59
CA GLU A 521 16.76 -12.97 19.16
C GLU A 521 16.85 -13.09 17.63
N ALA A 522 17.97 -12.66 17.04
CA ALA A 522 18.22 -12.78 15.61
C ALA A 522 19.71 -12.95 15.27
N GLN A 523 20.01 -13.43 14.07
CA GLN A 523 21.34 -13.44 13.47
C GLN A 523 21.34 -12.66 12.17
N LEU A 524 22.38 -11.85 11.97
CA LEU A 524 22.37 -10.85 10.91
C LEU A 524 23.77 -10.52 10.41
N VAL A 525 23.84 -9.92 9.23
CA VAL A 525 25.06 -9.37 8.62
C VAL A 525 24.72 -8.08 7.88
N VAL A 526 25.66 -7.14 7.89
CA VAL A 526 25.61 -5.94 7.05
C VAL A 526 26.69 -6.04 5.97
N THR A 527 26.31 -5.99 4.69
CA THR A 527 27.21 -6.06 3.51
C THR A 527 27.05 -4.81 2.62
N GLY A 528 27.90 -4.66 1.60
CA GLY A 528 27.88 -3.51 0.69
C GLY A 528 28.92 -2.46 1.07
N ALA A 529 28.57 -1.17 0.94
CA ALA A 529 29.43 -0.07 1.35
C ALA A 529 29.69 -0.10 2.86
N ASP A 530 30.84 0.43 3.28
CA ASP A 530 31.18 0.53 4.69
C ASP A 530 30.24 1.53 5.38
N ILE A 531 29.68 1.12 6.52
CA ILE A 531 28.70 1.88 7.28
C ILE A 531 29.04 1.77 8.76
N ASP A 532 28.94 2.89 9.47
CA ASP A 532 29.14 2.92 10.92
C ASP A 532 28.09 2.05 11.60
N LEU A 533 28.52 1.11 12.45
CA LEU A 533 27.65 0.13 13.06
C LEU A 533 27.93 0.03 14.56
N THR A 534 26.89 0.18 15.39
CA THR A 534 26.99 -0.07 16.83
C THR A 534 25.83 -0.92 17.34
N LEU A 535 26.10 -1.75 18.36
CA LEU A 535 25.10 -2.55 19.07
C LEU A 535 25.15 -2.16 20.55
N ASP A 536 24.05 -1.61 21.05
CA ASP A 536 23.97 -1.00 22.40
C ASP A 536 25.10 0.00 22.69
N GLY A 537 25.53 0.73 21.66
CA GLY A 537 26.61 1.72 21.72
C GLY A 537 28.01 1.17 21.45
N GLU A 538 28.21 -0.15 21.46
CA GLU A 538 29.50 -0.78 21.19
C GLU A 538 29.75 -0.93 19.68
N PRO A 539 30.92 -0.51 19.15
CA PRO A 539 31.24 -0.65 17.72
C PRO A 539 31.20 -2.09 17.22
N LEU A 540 30.68 -2.27 16.01
CA LEU A 540 30.59 -3.56 15.35
C LEU A 540 31.17 -3.49 13.93
N ALA A 541 31.73 -4.61 13.46
CA ALA A 541 32.26 -4.70 12.11
C ALA A 541 31.19 -5.12 11.10
N THR A 542 31.18 -4.52 9.92
CA THR A 542 30.44 -4.98 8.75
C THR A 542 31.02 -6.30 8.23
N ASN A 543 30.31 -6.95 7.30
CA ASN A 543 30.76 -8.15 6.59
C ASN A 543 31.03 -9.37 7.49
N ARG A 544 30.46 -9.40 8.69
CA ARG A 544 30.53 -10.51 9.66
C ARG A 544 29.15 -10.85 10.16
N VAL A 545 28.85 -12.14 10.30
CA VAL A 545 27.63 -12.61 10.98
C VAL A 545 27.77 -12.39 12.48
N PHE A 546 26.76 -11.76 13.07
CA PHE A 546 26.66 -11.59 14.52
C PHE A 546 25.23 -11.83 15.01
N ARG A 547 25.10 -11.98 16.33
CA ARG A 547 23.84 -12.29 17.01
C ARG A 547 23.38 -11.10 17.83
N VAL A 548 22.08 -10.85 17.84
CA VAL A 548 21.41 -9.86 18.68
C VAL A 548 20.43 -10.56 19.60
N GLN A 549 20.34 -10.10 20.84
CA GLN A 549 19.37 -10.59 21.82
C GLN A 549 18.15 -9.68 21.87
N SER A 550 17.04 -10.20 22.39
CA SER A 550 15.85 -9.40 22.66
C SER A 550 16.18 -8.22 23.58
N GLY A 551 15.74 -7.03 23.19
CA GLY A 551 15.98 -5.76 23.89
C GLY A 551 17.17 -4.96 23.37
N MET A 552 18.08 -5.57 22.60
CA MET A 552 19.26 -4.89 22.06
C MET A 552 18.89 -3.93 20.91
N THR A 553 19.69 -2.88 20.76
CA THR A 553 19.51 -1.83 19.75
C THR A 553 20.71 -1.78 18.81
N LEU A 554 20.45 -2.01 17.52
CA LEU A 554 21.42 -1.86 16.44
C LEU A 554 21.27 -0.46 15.82
N ARG A 555 22.34 0.33 15.83
CA ARG A 555 22.39 1.63 15.15
C ARG A 555 23.30 1.53 13.93
N MET A 556 22.76 1.90 12.77
CA MET A 556 23.52 2.09 11.54
C MET A 556 23.63 3.60 11.29
N GLY A 557 24.85 4.11 11.20
CA GLY A 557 25.16 5.52 10.97
C GLY A 557 25.24 5.85 9.47
N ASP A 558 26.16 6.73 9.13
CA ASP A 558 26.40 7.15 7.75
C ASP A 558 27.27 6.13 7.02
N ILE A 559 27.00 5.98 5.72
CA ILE A 559 27.88 5.24 4.82
C ILE A 559 29.14 6.08 4.59
N SER A 560 30.29 5.45 4.75
CA SER A 560 31.61 6.05 4.59
C SER A 560 32.33 5.47 3.37
N GLY A 561 33.32 6.21 2.86
CA GLY A 561 34.10 5.81 1.69
C GLY A 561 33.39 6.03 0.36
N ASP A 562 33.72 5.20 -0.63
CA ASP A 562 33.38 5.46 -2.04
C ASP A 562 32.01 4.89 -2.46
N GLY A 563 31.29 4.18 -1.59
CA GLY A 563 29.96 3.61 -1.90
C GLY A 563 28.79 4.47 -1.42
N VAL A 564 27.57 3.99 -1.67
CA VAL A 564 26.32 4.69 -1.28
C VAL A 564 25.22 3.77 -0.76
N ARG A 565 25.38 2.44 -0.85
CA ARG A 565 24.38 1.48 -0.38
C ARG A 565 24.97 0.33 0.44
N SER A 566 24.29 -0.01 1.51
CA SER A 566 24.57 -1.18 2.35
C SER A 566 23.32 -2.01 2.55
N TYR A 567 23.47 -3.28 2.92
CA TYR A 567 22.37 -4.23 3.05
C TYR A 567 22.37 -4.91 4.39
N LEU A 568 21.27 -4.79 5.13
CA LEU A 568 21.04 -5.57 6.35
C LEU A 568 20.30 -6.87 6.00
N CYS A 569 21.00 -7.98 6.08
CA CYS A 569 20.44 -9.31 5.87
C CYS A 569 20.16 -9.98 7.22
N LEU A 570 19.01 -10.64 7.36
CA LEU A 570 18.62 -11.40 8.55
C LEU A 570 18.48 -12.89 8.20
N ARG A 571 18.89 -13.78 9.10
CA ARG A 571 18.66 -15.21 8.91
C ARG A 571 17.15 -15.48 8.83
N GLY A 572 16.71 -16.11 7.73
CA GLY A 572 15.29 -16.31 7.42
C GLY A 572 14.58 -15.12 6.75
N GLY A 573 15.28 -14.00 6.51
CA GLY A 573 14.77 -12.81 5.82
C GLY A 573 13.69 -12.04 6.59
N PHE A 574 13.21 -10.96 5.96
CA PHE A 574 12.06 -10.19 6.45
C PHE A 574 10.73 -10.82 6.01
N ASN A 575 9.78 -10.92 6.93
CA ASN A 575 8.44 -11.43 6.64
C ASN A 575 7.53 -10.29 6.20
N VAL A 576 7.52 -10.02 4.89
CA VAL A 576 6.64 -9.05 4.23
C VAL A 576 5.86 -9.75 3.10
N PRO A 577 4.65 -9.29 2.75
CA PRO A 577 3.84 -9.94 1.72
C PRO A 577 4.45 -9.78 0.35
N ASP A 578 4.21 -10.77 -0.50
CA ASP A 578 4.46 -10.61 -1.94
C ASP A 578 3.37 -9.73 -2.53
N TYR A 579 3.79 -8.70 -3.25
CA TYR A 579 2.97 -8.15 -4.32
C TYR A 579 3.44 -8.82 -5.61
N LEU A 580 2.63 -9.07 -6.64
CA LEU A 580 3.08 -9.56 -7.97
C LEU A 580 4.35 -10.46 -7.99
N GLY A 581 4.42 -11.49 -7.14
CA GLY A 581 5.55 -12.44 -7.04
C GLY A 581 6.85 -11.97 -6.38
N SER A 582 6.90 -10.81 -5.71
CA SER A 582 8.11 -10.30 -5.06
C SER A 582 7.83 -9.35 -3.89
N LYS A 583 8.74 -9.37 -2.91
CA LYS A 583 8.81 -8.51 -1.71
C LYS A 583 9.47 -7.16 -1.94
N SER A 584 10.00 -6.92 -3.13
CA SER A 584 10.71 -5.68 -3.45
C SER A 584 9.80 -4.45 -3.42
N THR A 585 10.30 -3.38 -2.81
CA THR A 585 9.59 -2.10 -2.67
C THR A 585 9.73 -1.29 -3.95
N PHE A 586 8.61 -0.95 -4.59
CA PHE A 586 8.55 0.09 -5.62
C PHE A 586 7.86 1.32 -5.04
N THR A 587 8.64 2.30 -4.58
CA THR A 587 8.15 3.46 -3.82
C THR A 587 7.21 4.34 -4.64
N LEU A 588 7.54 4.55 -5.92
CA LEU A 588 6.73 5.31 -6.87
C LEU A 588 5.35 4.67 -7.12
N GLY A 589 5.32 3.34 -7.27
CA GLY A 589 4.05 2.60 -7.41
C GLY A 589 3.32 2.35 -6.09
N GLN A 590 3.96 2.64 -4.96
CA GLN A 590 3.44 2.47 -3.60
C GLN A 590 2.98 1.03 -3.31
N PHE A 591 3.77 0.04 -3.71
CA PHE A 591 3.51 -1.39 -3.42
C PHE A 591 4.79 -2.20 -3.20
N GLY A 592 4.63 -3.40 -2.67
CA GLY A 592 5.74 -4.27 -2.24
C GLY A 592 6.42 -3.78 -0.95
N GLY A 593 7.35 -4.58 -0.43
CA GLY A 593 8.08 -4.26 0.80
C GLY A 593 7.21 -3.95 2.00
N HIS A 594 7.67 -3.01 2.84
CA HIS A 594 6.90 -2.53 3.98
C HIS A 594 5.91 -1.45 3.54
N ALA A 595 4.66 -1.87 3.26
CA ALA A 595 3.55 -1.00 2.90
C ALA A 595 3.82 -0.10 1.66
N GLY A 596 4.63 -0.57 0.71
CA GLY A 596 4.89 0.15 -0.54
C GLY A 596 5.83 1.35 -0.42
N ARG A 597 6.53 1.52 0.70
CA ARG A 597 7.32 2.72 0.99
C ARG A 597 8.64 2.40 1.68
N ALA A 598 9.50 3.42 1.76
CA ALA A 598 10.62 3.41 2.69
C ALA A 598 10.13 3.32 4.15
N LEU A 599 10.98 2.77 5.01
CA LEU A 599 10.74 2.69 6.44
C LEU A 599 10.55 4.08 7.06
N ARG A 600 9.80 4.13 8.16
CA ARG A 600 9.53 5.32 8.96
C ARG A 600 9.75 5.00 10.43
N THR A 601 10.08 6.02 11.21
CA THR A 601 10.12 5.90 12.67
C THR A 601 8.79 5.40 13.20
N GLY A 602 8.84 4.41 14.08
CA GLY A 602 7.68 3.76 14.66
C GLY A 602 7.25 2.49 13.94
N ASP A 603 7.73 2.22 12.72
CA ASP A 603 7.45 0.98 12.00
C ASP A 603 7.89 -0.25 12.80
N VAL A 604 7.15 -1.34 12.62
CA VAL A 604 7.45 -2.65 13.19
C VAL A 604 7.60 -3.63 12.04
N LEU A 605 8.74 -4.33 11.98
CA LEU A 605 9.03 -5.32 10.96
C LEU A 605 8.98 -6.72 11.57
N HIS A 606 8.26 -7.62 10.90
CA HIS A 606 8.15 -9.03 11.30
C HIS A 606 9.30 -9.84 10.70
N ILE A 607 9.85 -10.73 11.52
CA ILE A 607 10.96 -11.60 11.14
C ILE A 607 10.68 -13.03 11.56
N SER A 608 11.34 -13.99 10.91
CA SER A 608 11.21 -15.39 11.29
C SER A 608 11.88 -15.65 12.64
N PRO A 609 11.25 -16.38 13.58
CA PRO A 609 11.91 -16.79 14.81
C PRO A 609 13.20 -17.58 14.52
N LEU A 610 14.28 -17.28 15.24
CA LEU A 610 15.53 -18.01 15.07
C LEU A 610 15.41 -19.42 15.64
N THR A 611 15.17 -20.41 14.77
CA THR A 611 15.05 -21.84 15.16
C THR A 611 16.39 -22.57 15.18
N SER A 612 17.34 -22.12 14.35
CA SER A 612 18.68 -22.69 14.23
C SER A 612 19.67 -21.56 13.95
N ALA A 613 20.81 -21.55 14.64
CA ALA A 613 21.87 -20.59 14.40
C ALA A 613 22.81 -21.07 13.28
N CYS A 614 23.30 -20.14 12.45
CA CYS A 614 24.43 -20.37 11.56
C CYS A 614 25.76 -20.00 12.25
N SER A 615 26.88 -20.40 11.65
CA SER A 615 28.22 -20.02 12.13
C SER A 615 28.47 -18.52 12.03
N GLU A 616 29.25 -17.96 12.97
CA GLU A 616 29.78 -16.60 12.89
C GLU A 616 30.86 -16.49 11.79
N ALA A 617 30.42 -16.49 10.54
CA ALA A 617 31.28 -16.37 9.38
C ALA A 617 31.62 -14.91 9.06
N VAL A 618 32.76 -14.70 8.40
CA VAL A 618 33.21 -13.40 7.90
C VAL A 618 33.33 -13.49 6.39
N LEU A 619 32.79 -12.49 5.68
CA LEU A 619 32.93 -12.41 4.24
C LEU A 619 34.43 -12.18 3.88
N PRO A 620 35.02 -13.02 3.03
CA PRO A 620 36.40 -12.87 2.58
C PRO A 620 36.66 -11.46 2.03
N LEU A 621 37.80 -10.86 2.38
CA LEU A 621 38.16 -9.50 1.96
C LEU A 621 38.08 -9.31 0.43
N ALA A 622 38.46 -10.34 -0.33
CA ALA A 622 38.42 -10.33 -1.80
C ALA A 622 37.00 -10.32 -2.41
N LEU A 623 35.96 -10.55 -1.60
CA LEU A 623 34.55 -10.49 -2.00
C LEU A 623 33.84 -9.24 -1.48
N ARG A 624 34.53 -8.40 -0.70
CA ARG A 624 33.99 -7.10 -0.27
C ARG A 624 34.09 -6.12 -1.42
N SER A 625 33.14 -5.19 -1.49
CA SER A 625 33.09 -4.18 -2.53
C SER A 625 34.37 -3.35 -2.52
N ASN A 626 35.15 -3.42 -3.60
CA ASN A 626 36.29 -2.54 -3.83
C ASN A 626 35.93 -1.57 -4.94
N LEU A 627 35.94 -0.29 -4.61
CA LEU A 627 35.35 0.78 -5.36
C LEU A 627 36.48 1.73 -5.83
N SER A 628 36.90 1.61 -7.09
CA SER A 628 38.00 2.43 -7.67
C SER A 628 37.55 3.85 -8.03
N PRO A 629 38.33 4.93 -7.81
CA PRO A 629 37.89 6.32 -8.04
C PRO A 629 37.19 6.59 -9.37
N VAL A 630 37.65 5.94 -10.45
CA VAL A 630 36.92 5.82 -11.71
C VAL A 630 36.39 4.39 -11.84
N ARG A 631 35.06 4.25 -11.88
CA ARG A 631 34.39 2.94 -12.05
C ARG A 631 34.44 2.51 -13.50
N THR A 632 35.07 1.38 -13.78
CA THR A 632 34.99 0.77 -15.11
C THR A 632 33.70 -0.05 -15.21
N LEU A 633 32.79 0.35 -16.10
CA LEU A 633 31.56 -0.37 -16.39
C LEU A 633 31.65 -1.03 -17.76
N ARG A 634 31.61 -2.36 -17.79
CA ARG A 634 31.64 -3.14 -19.03
C ARG A 634 30.27 -3.15 -19.68
N VAL A 635 30.25 -2.97 -21.00
CA VAL A 635 29.01 -2.81 -21.76
C VAL A 635 29.01 -3.66 -23.04
N ILE A 636 27.81 -4.06 -23.46
CA ILE A 636 27.55 -4.48 -24.84
C ILE A 636 27.22 -3.23 -25.65
N TYR A 637 27.88 -3.08 -26.80
CA TYR A 637 27.59 -2.01 -27.75
C TYR A 637 26.27 -2.31 -28.48
N GLY A 638 25.33 -1.37 -28.45
CA GLY A 638 23.96 -1.53 -28.91
C GLY A 638 22.91 -1.17 -27.85
N PRO A 639 21.64 -1.01 -28.26
CA PRO A 639 21.13 -1.29 -29.61
C PRO A 639 21.34 -0.15 -30.63
N HIS A 640 21.49 1.10 -30.20
CA HIS A 640 21.42 2.30 -31.05
C HIS A 640 22.76 3.05 -31.16
N GLY A 641 23.77 2.43 -31.78
CA GLY A 641 25.11 3.01 -31.94
C GLY A 641 25.32 3.81 -33.23
N ALA A 642 26.59 4.16 -33.49
CA ALA A 642 27.07 4.59 -34.80
C ALA A 642 27.11 3.43 -35.82
N PRO A 643 26.95 3.72 -37.13
CA PRO A 643 26.80 5.05 -37.74
C PRO A 643 25.35 5.52 -37.88
N GLU A 644 24.36 4.77 -37.39
CA GLU A 644 22.93 5.04 -37.66
C GLU A 644 22.36 6.20 -36.83
N TYR A 645 22.87 6.39 -35.61
CA TYR A 645 22.34 7.40 -34.67
C TYR A 645 23.41 8.40 -34.23
N PHE A 646 24.61 7.91 -33.93
CA PHE A 646 25.75 8.71 -33.50
C PHE A 646 26.85 8.73 -34.57
N THR A 647 27.66 9.79 -34.59
CA THR A 647 28.87 9.77 -35.43
C THR A 647 29.86 8.73 -34.87
N PRO A 648 30.64 8.04 -35.73
CA PRO A 648 31.72 7.18 -35.26
C PRO A 648 32.75 7.91 -34.38
N ALA A 649 32.98 9.20 -34.64
CA ALA A 649 33.87 10.05 -33.85
C ALA A 649 33.32 10.26 -32.42
N TYR A 650 32.02 10.54 -32.28
CA TYR A 650 31.42 10.68 -30.96
C TYR A 650 31.46 9.38 -30.16
N MET A 651 31.26 8.22 -30.80
CA MET A 651 31.39 6.95 -30.07
C MET A 651 32.82 6.71 -29.55
N GLN A 652 33.87 7.16 -30.26
CA GLN A 652 35.23 7.12 -29.72
C GLN A 652 35.37 8.04 -28.49
N THR A 653 34.82 9.25 -28.55
CA THR A 653 34.76 10.17 -27.42
C THR A 653 34.01 9.56 -26.24
N PHE A 654 32.86 8.92 -26.48
CA PHE A 654 32.02 8.31 -25.46
C PHE A 654 32.80 7.28 -24.63
N PHE A 655 33.53 6.37 -25.28
CA PHE A 655 34.33 5.34 -24.61
C PHE A 655 35.63 5.87 -23.98
N ALA A 656 36.16 7.00 -24.46
CA ALA A 656 37.34 7.64 -23.88
C ALA A 656 37.03 8.51 -22.65
N THR A 657 35.77 8.93 -22.49
CA THR A 657 35.32 9.87 -21.46
C THR A 657 35.20 9.21 -20.09
N ASP A 658 35.65 9.91 -19.06
CA ASP A 658 35.22 9.68 -17.68
C ASP A 658 33.99 10.54 -17.42
N TRP A 659 32.84 9.88 -17.30
CA TRP A 659 31.54 10.50 -17.11
C TRP A 659 31.31 10.77 -15.63
N GLU A 660 30.92 11.98 -15.26
CA GLU A 660 30.64 12.32 -13.87
C GLU A 660 29.18 12.03 -13.52
N VAL A 661 28.93 11.47 -12.35
CA VAL A 661 27.57 11.18 -11.85
C VAL A 661 26.92 12.46 -11.35
N HIS A 662 25.79 12.82 -11.94
CA HIS A 662 24.98 13.97 -11.55
C HIS A 662 24.21 13.71 -10.24
N PHE A 663 23.98 14.74 -9.43
CA PHE A 663 23.26 14.63 -8.13
C PHE A 663 21.80 14.17 -8.28
N ASN A 664 21.19 14.46 -9.42
CA ASN A 664 19.84 14.02 -9.80
C ASN A 664 19.80 12.54 -10.26
N SER A 665 20.29 11.65 -9.39
CA SER A 665 20.39 10.20 -9.59
C SER A 665 19.63 9.44 -8.51
N SER A 666 18.95 8.35 -8.87
CA SER A 666 18.11 7.57 -7.95
C SER A 666 17.96 6.13 -8.45
N ARG A 667 17.13 5.31 -7.80
CA ARG A 667 16.79 3.94 -8.27
C ARG A 667 16.15 3.90 -9.66
N THR A 668 15.54 5.00 -10.11
CA THR A 668 14.99 5.12 -11.48
C THR A 668 16.11 5.22 -12.54
N GLY A 669 17.27 5.71 -12.15
CA GLY A 669 18.44 5.82 -13.01
C GLY A 669 19.50 6.79 -12.50
N VAL A 670 20.73 6.58 -12.97
CA VAL A 670 21.93 7.38 -12.61
C VAL A 670 22.27 8.31 -13.76
N ARG A 671 22.08 9.61 -13.57
CA ARG A 671 22.29 10.63 -14.60
C ARG A 671 23.77 10.97 -14.70
N LEU A 672 24.25 11.22 -15.91
CA LEU A 672 25.65 11.46 -16.19
C LEU A 672 25.88 12.84 -16.82
N ILE A 673 27.03 13.42 -16.50
CA ILE A 673 27.56 14.67 -17.06
C ILE A 673 28.74 14.31 -17.95
N GLY A 674 28.77 14.87 -19.16
CA GLY A 674 29.86 14.63 -20.10
C GLY A 674 29.64 15.35 -21.44
N PRO A 675 30.37 14.94 -22.49
CA PRO A 675 30.36 15.61 -23.78
C PRO A 675 29.01 15.47 -24.49
N LYS A 676 28.58 16.57 -25.12
CA LYS A 676 27.37 16.60 -25.93
C LYS A 676 27.48 15.64 -27.13
N PRO A 677 26.41 14.89 -27.45
CA PRO A 677 26.40 13.96 -28.57
C PRO A 677 26.51 14.62 -29.95
N GLU A 678 27.19 13.94 -30.86
CA GLU A 678 27.16 14.26 -32.29
C GLU A 678 26.21 13.29 -33.00
N TRP A 679 25.14 13.85 -33.54
CA TRP A 679 24.07 13.12 -34.19
C TRP A 679 24.31 13.04 -35.70
N VAL A 680 23.97 11.91 -36.33
CA VAL A 680 24.01 11.79 -37.80
C VAL A 680 22.73 12.26 -38.49
N ARG A 681 21.70 12.60 -37.70
CA ARG A 681 20.38 13.01 -38.14
C ARG A 681 19.97 14.33 -37.51
N GLU A 682 19.15 15.10 -38.20
CA GLU A 682 18.71 16.43 -37.74
C GLU A 682 17.51 16.38 -36.79
N SER A 683 16.74 15.28 -36.79
CA SER A 683 15.59 15.05 -35.88
C SER A 683 15.22 13.57 -35.81
N GLY A 684 14.30 13.21 -34.92
CA GLY A 684 13.68 11.88 -34.84
C GLY A 684 12.42 11.72 -35.70
N GLY A 685 12.08 12.70 -36.54
CA GLY A 685 10.88 12.66 -37.41
C GLY A 685 9.57 12.67 -36.61
N GLU A 686 8.62 11.80 -36.97
CA GLU A 686 7.31 11.66 -36.30
C GLU A 686 7.43 11.26 -34.81
N ALA A 687 8.56 10.67 -34.41
CA ALA A 687 8.81 10.29 -33.02
C ALA A 687 9.22 11.46 -32.13
N GLY A 688 9.68 12.58 -32.71
CA GLY A 688 10.06 13.78 -31.97
C GLY A 688 11.10 14.63 -32.68
N LEU A 689 11.19 15.89 -32.25
CA LEU A 689 12.06 16.90 -32.85
C LEU A 689 13.55 16.70 -32.53
N HIS A 690 13.88 16.05 -31.42
CA HIS A 690 15.27 15.86 -31.03
C HIS A 690 15.90 14.69 -31.80
N PRO A 691 17.15 14.79 -32.28
CA PRO A 691 17.86 13.69 -32.93
C PRO A 691 18.05 12.42 -32.09
N SER A 692 17.82 12.46 -30.79
CA SER A 692 17.82 11.25 -29.96
C SER A 692 16.47 10.51 -29.98
N ASN A 693 15.40 11.13 -30.50
CA ASN A 693 14.07 10.54 -30.46
C ASN A 693 13.91 9.36 -31.41
N ILE A 694 13.23 8.32 -30.94
CA ILE A 694 12.82 7.14 -31.72
C ILE A 694 11.37 6.79 -31.37
N HIS A 695 10.70 6.06 -32.26
CA HIS A 695 9.39 5.50 -31.94
C HIS A 695 9.52 4.63 -30.70
N ASP A 696 8.64 4.84 -29.74
CA ASP A 696 8.88 4.36 -28.38
C ASP A 696 9.06 2.82 -28.38
N ASN A 697 10.14 2.37 -27.75
CA ASN A 697 10.54 0.97 -27.69
C ASN A 697 10.89 0.55 -26.25
N PRO A 698 11.01 -0.76 -26.00
CA PRO A 698 11.37 -1.26 -24.68
C PRO A 698 12.84 -1.01 -24.38
N TYR A 699 13.13 -0.69 -23.12
CA TYR A 699 14.48 -0.55 -22.59
C TYR A 699 14.91 -1.78 -21.78
N ALA A 700 16.22 -2.05 -21.79
CA ALA A 700 16.85 -2.98 -20.86
C ALA A 700 17.36 -2.21 -19.63
N ILE A 701 17.38 -2.87 -18.47
CA ILE A 701 18.00 -2.32 -17.26
C ILE A 701 19.51 -2.19 -17.50
N GLY A 702 20.08 -1.06 -17.08
CA GLY A 702 21.48 -0.71 -17.35
C GLY A 702 21.74 -0.16 -18.75
N ALA A 703 20.71 0.03 -19.59
CA ALA A 703 20.85 0.79 -20.82
C ALA A 703 21.24 2.23 -20.51
N VAL A 704 22.17 2.79 -21.30
CA VAL A 704 22.54 4.22 -21.21
C VAL A 704 21.63 4.99 -22.17
N ASP A 705 20.56 5.56 -21.64
CA ASP A 705 19.50 6.24 -22.39
C ASP A 705 19.81 7.73 -22.58
N PHE A 706 19.77 8.21 -23.83
CA PHE A 706 20.03 9.62 -24.17
C PHE A 706 18.75 10.46 -24.21
N THR A 707 18.33 10.91 -23.01
CA THR A 707 17.19 11.82 -22.82
C THR A 707 17.46 13.23 -23.34
N GLY A 708 17.45 13.37 -24.66
CA GLY A 708 18.01 14.54 -25.34
C GLY A 708 19.52 14.40 -25.46
N ASP A 709 20.26 15.39 -24.98
CA ASP A 709 21.73 15.41 -24.99
C ASP A 709 22.37 14.90 -23.69
N MET A 710 21.56 14.58 -22.68
CA MET A 710 22.04 14.09 -21.38
C MET A 710 21.76 12.60 -21.19
N PRO A 711 22.79 11.77 -20.98
CA PRO A 711 22.61 10.34 -20.74
C PRO A 711 22.20 10.02 -19.30
N VAL A 712 21.45 8.92 -19.14
CA VAL A 712 21.10 8.31 -17.86
C VAL A 712 21.23 6.80 -17.96
N ILE A 713 21.90 6.17 -16.98
CA ILE A 713 21.91 4.72 -16.82
C ILE A 713 20.58 4.32 -16.20
N LEU A 714 19.77 3.52 -16.90
CA LEU A 714 18.46 3.10 -16.40
C LEU A 714 18.61 2.10 -15.24
N GLY A 715 17.96 2.43 -14.11
CA GLY A 715 18.01 1.61 -12.90
C GLY A 715 16.89 0.57 -12.83
N PRO A 716 16.87 -0.26 -11.77
CA PRO A 716 15.85 -1.28 -11.53
C PRO A 716 14.44 -0.74 -11.31
N ASP A 717 14.27 0.53 -10.90
CA ASP A 717 12.98 1.23 -10.84
C ASP A 717 12.74 2.12 -12.08
N GLY A 718 13.56 1.95 -13.12
CA GLY A 718 13.52 2.72 -14.35
C GLY A 718 12.28 2.44 -15.21
N PRO A 719 12.03 3.31 -16.21
CA PRO A 719 10.92 3.14 -17.13
C PRO A 719 11.13 1.94 -18.04
N SER A 720 10.03 1.25 -18.40
CA SER A 720 10.09 0.12 -19.32
C SER A 720 10.12 0.51 -20.79
N LEU A 721 9.27 1.47 -21.17
CA LEU A 721 9.06 1.89 -22.53
C LEU A 721 9.41 3.38 -22.64
N GLY A 722 10.12 3.76 -23.69
CA GLY A 722 10.45 5.16 -23.95
C GLY A 722 10.97 5.40 -25.36
N GLY A 723 11.18 6.69 -25.68
CA GLY A 723 11.38 7.16 -27.05
C GLY A 723 12.74 7.78 -27.31
N PHE A 724 13.80 7.23 -26.73
CA PHE A 724 15.17 7.73 -26.88
C PHE A 724 16.17 6.60 -27.20
N VAL A 725 17.27 6.96 -27.86
CA VAL A 725 18.31 6.00 -28.25
C VAL A 725 19.23 5.62 -27.08
N CYS A 726 19.76 4.40 -27.16
CA CYS A 726 20.67 3.80 -26.18
C CYS A 726 21.87 3.18 -26.93
N PRO A 727 23.07 3.81 -26.92
CA PRO A 727 24.21 3.30 -27.68
C PRO A 727 24.89 2.09 -27.03
N VAL A 728 24.72 1.89 -25.72
CA VAL A 728 25.33 0.78 -24.96
C VAL A 728 24.40 0.31 -23.85
N THR A 729 24.59 -0.95 -23.43
CA THR A 729 23.92 -1.53 -22.26
C THR A 729 24.93 -2.21 -21.35
N ILE A 730 24.91 -1.89 -20.05
CA ILE A 730 25.79 -2.49 -19.04
C ILE A 730 25.53 -3.99 -18.93
N ILE A 731 26.60 -4.78 -18.84
CA ILE A 731 26.47 -6.24 -18.68
C ILE A 731 25.87 -6.60 -17.32
N GLU A 732 25.14 -7.70 -17.24
CA GLU A 732 24.52 -8.19 -15.99
C GLU A 732 25.51 -8.20 -14.80
N ALA A 733 26.75 -8.66 -15.03
CA ALA A 733 27.78 -8.78 -13.99
C ALA A 733 28.23 -7.43 -13.40
N ASP A 734 28.00 -6.32 -14.09
CA ASP A 734 28.44 -4.97 -13.69
C ASP A 734 27.29 -4.11 -13.17
N LEU A 735 26.03 -4.54 -13.34
CA LEU A 735 24.87 -3.84 -12.77
C LEU A 735 25.00 -3.56 -11.26
N PRO A 736 25.54 -4.48 -10.42
CA PRO A 736 25.71 -4.18 -9.00
C PRO A 736 26.61 -2.98 -8.71
N ALA A 737 27.59 -2.71 -9.57
CA ALA A 737 28.50 -1.57 -9.42
C ALA A 737 27.78 -0.22 -9.62
N VAL A 738 26.73 -0.19 -10.46
CA VAL A 738 25.87 0.99 -10.64
C VAL A 738 25.18 1.36 -9.33
N GLY A 739 24.81 0.37 -8.51
CA GLY A 739 24.16 0.61 -7.23
C GLY A 739 25.02 1.28 -6.16
N GLN A 740 26.33 1.35 -6.38
CA GLN A 740 27.27 2.04 -5.49
C GLN A 740 27.67 3.44 -5.96
N LEU A 741 27.15 3.90 -7.11
CA LEU A 741 27.46 5.23 -7.64
C LEU A 741 26.76 6.33 -6.82
N LYS A 742 27.53 7.36 -6.45
CA LYS A 742 27.02 8.60 -5.84
C LYS A 742 27.39 9.82 -6.68
N ALA A 743 26.77 10.95 -6.38
CA ALA A 743 27.05 12.22 -7.03
C ALA A 743 28.54 12.57 -6.97
N GLY A 744 29.11 12.98 -8.11
CA GLY A 744 30.54 13.29 -8.25
C GLY A 744 31.44 12.10 -8.57
N ASP A 745 30.95 10.85 -8.48
CA ASP A 745 31.73 9.68 -8.92
C ASP A 745 31.99 9.75 -10.43
N SER A 746 33.12 9.20 -10.87
CA SER A 746 33.45 9.09 -12.29
C SER A 746 33.26 7.65 -12.80
N VAL A 747 32.68 7.48 -13.99
CA VAL A 747 32.49 6.19 -14.65
C VAL A 747 33.08 6.18 -16.05
N ARG A 748 33.74 5.08 -16.43
CA ARG A 748 34.26 4.84 -17.78
C ARG A 748 33.64 3.58 -18.36
N PHE A 749 33.07 3.70 -19.55
CA PHE A 749 32.50 2.56 -20.27
C PHE A 749 33.57 1.82 -21.06
N VAL A 750 33.50 0.49 -21.06
CA VAL A 750 34.40 -0.37 -21.85
C VAL A 750 33.60 -1.45 -22.56
N ALA A 751 33.68 -1.50 -23.89
CA ALA A 751 32.98 -2.51 -24.67
C ALA A 751 33.58 -3.91 -24.46
N VAL A 752 32.72 -4.92 -24.33
CA VAL A 752 33.10 -6.34 -24.28
C VAL A 752 32.19 -7.17 -25.19
N ASP A 753 32.63 -8.39 -25.55
CA ASP A 753 31.79 -9.33 -26.29
C ASP A 753 30.85 -10.13 -25.37
N ILE A 754 29.81 -10.73 -25.96
CA ILE A 754 28.82 -11.55 -25.24
C ILE A 754 29.47 -12.71 -24.50
N ALA A 755 30.46 -13.37 -25.12
CA ALA A 755 31.14 -14.51 -24.49
C ALA A 755 31.87 -14.11 -23.20
N THR A 756 32.48 -12.92 -23.17
CA THR A 756 33.12 -12.35 -22.00
C THR A 756 32.10 -11.95 -20.95
N ALA A 757 31.02 -11.25 -21.33
CA ALA A 757 29.95 -10.87 -20.43
C ALA A 757 29.36 -12.10 -19.69
N ARG A 758 29.13 -13.21 -20.41
CA ARG A 758 28.60 -14.45 -19.83
C ARG A 758 29.58 -15.18 -18.93
N ARG A 759 30.88 -15.25 -19.28
CA ARG A 759 31.91 -15.78 -18.36
C ARG A 759 31.98 -14.98 -17.07
N LEU A 760 31.82 -13.65 -17.14
CA LEU A 760 31.82 -12.79 -15.96
C LEU A 760 30.60 -13.01 -15.06
N ALA A 761 29.40 -13.13 -15.63
CA ALA A 761 28.19 -13.41 -14.85
C ALA A 761 28.22 -14.80 -14.21
N GLN A 762 28.65 -15.83 -14.94
CA GLN A 762 28.84 -17.18 -14.38
C GLN A 762 29.87 -17.19 -13.23
N ALA A 763 30.95 -16.41 -13.37
CA ALA A 763 31.92 -16.27 -12.30
C ALA A 763 31.34 -15.55 -11.08
N GLN A 764 30.56 -14.49 -11.27
CA GLN A 764 29.86 -13.80 -10.17
C GLN A 764 28.87 -14.73 -9.46
N GLU A 765 28.11 -15.54 -10.21
CA GLU A 765 27.21 -16.54 -9.64
C GLU A 765 27.97 -17.59 -8.81
N ALA A 766 29.10 -18.07 -9.32
CA ALA A 766 29.99 -18.97 -8.59
C ALA A 766 30.61 -18.30 -7.35
N GLN A 767 30.95 -17.00 -7.42
CA GLN A 767 31.44 -16.23 -6.27
C GLN A 767 30.41 -16.19 -5.15
N ILE A 768 29.16 -15.89 -5.50
CA ILE A 768 28.05 -15.85 -4.55
C ILE A 768 27.83 -17.25 -3.99
N THR A 769 27.61 -18.26 -4.84
CA THR A 769 27.29 -19.63 -4.43
C THR A 769 28.34 -20.25 -3.50
N HIS A 770 29.62 -20.04 -3.78
CA HIS A 770 30.72 -20.67 -3.04
C HIS A 770 31.37 -19.76 -2.00
N LEU A 771 31.02 -18.47 -1.94
CA LEU A 771 31.69 -17.46 -1.13
C LEU A 771 33.22 -17.47 -1.34
N GLN A 772 33.65 -17.65 -2.60
CA GLN A 772 35.05 -17.67 -3.00
C GLN A 772 35.31 -16.71 -4.17
N PRO A 773 36.38 -15.90 -4.14
CA PRO A 773 36.71 -15.01 -5.24
C PRO A 773 36.98 -15.80 -6.52
N GLN A 774 36.39 -15.33 -7.62
CA GLN A 774 36.63 -15.84 -8.97
C GLN A 774 37.33 -14.77 -9.78
N THR A 775 38.37 -15.14 -10.52
CA THR A 775 39.06 -14.23 -11.43
C THR A 775 38.77 -14.67 -12.86
N VAL A 776 38.29 -13.74 -13.68
CA VAL A 776 38.03 -13.96 -15.10
C VAL A 776 38.92 -13.02 -15.89
N ALA A 777 39.81 -13.59 -16.71
CA ALA A 777 40.57 -12.81 -17.67
C ALA A 777 39.63 -12.30 -18.78
N TRP A 778 39.71 -11.00 -19.07
CA TRP A 778 38.96 -10.33 -20.11
C TRP A 778 39.77 -9.18 -20.70
N GLN A 779 39.37 -8.71 -21.88
CA GLN A 779 39.97 -7.57 -22.58
C GLN A 779 38.88 -6.76 -23.28
N PRO A 780 39.09 -5.46 -23.54
CA PRO A 780 38.18 -4.67 -24.36
C PRO A 780 37.95 -5.33 -25.73
N ALA A 781 36.72 -5.31 -26.21
CA ALA A 781 36.36 -5.76 -27.55
C ALA A 781 36.35 -4.56 -28.52
N GLU A 782 36.64 -4.82 -29.79
CA GLU A 782 36.40 -3.83 -30.85
C GLU A 782 34.89 -3.62 -31.03
N LEU A 783 34.49 -2.41 -31.42
CA LEU A 783 33.09 -2.09 -31.67
C LEU A 783 32.62 -2.79 -32.95
N ALA A 784 31.84 -3.86 -32.79
CA ALA A 784 31.15 -4.55 -33.87
C ALA A 784 29.74 -3.95 -34.08
N SER A 785 29.10 -4.27 -35.21
CA SER A 785 27.69 -3.91 -35.41
C SER A 785 26.82 -4.55 -34.31
N PRO A 786 25.89 -3.80 -33.69
CA PRO A 786 24.93 -4.37 -32.76
C PRO A 786 23.86 -5.22 -33.47
N VAL A 787 23.74 -5.12 -34.80
CA VAL A 787 22.80 -5.90 -35.61
C VAL A 787 23.32 -7.33 -35.79
N VAL A 788 22.60 -8.31 -35.22
CA VAL A 788 22.96 -9.73 -35.22
C VAL A 788 22.08 -10.58 -36.14
N LEU A 789 20.97 -10.02 -36.62
CA LEU A 789 20.12 -10.61 -37.66
C LEU A 789 19.46 -9.49 -38.45
N GLU A 790 19.44 -9.62 -39.77
CA GLU A 790 18.62 -8.80 -40.65
C GLU A 790 18.02 -9.67 -41.74
N GLN A 791 16.70 -9.64 -41.91
CA GLN A 791 16.01 -10.38 -42.97
C GLN A 791 14.76 -9.64 -43.47
N GLY A 792 14.32 -9.96 -44.68
CA GLY A 792 13.16 -9.33 -45.31
C GLY A 792 13.42 -7.91 -45.82
N GLN A 793 12.36 -7.26 -46.30
CA GLN A 793 12.37 -5.89 -46.85
C GLN A 793 11.02 -5.21 -46.58
N GLY A 794 10.98 -3.87 -46.60
CA GLY A 794 9.74 -3.10 -46.38
C GLY A 794 9.07 -3.43 -45.04
N ASP A 795 7.75 -3.61 -45.03
CA ASP A 795 6.96 -3.96 -43.84
C ASP A 795 7.27 -5.37 -43.28
N LYS A 796 8.02 -6.18 -44.02
CA LYS A 796 8.49 -7.53 -43.63
C LYS A 796 9.97 -7.54 -43.20
N ARG A 797 10.64 -6.38 -43.20
CA ARG A 797 12.03 -6.27 -42.69
C ARG A 797 12.04 -6.48 -41.18
N LEU A 798 12.93 -7.33 -40.69
CA LEU A 798 13.19 -7.55 -39.27
C LEU A 798 14.68 -7.37 -39.00
N VAL A 799 15.01 -6.54 -38.01
CA VAL A 799 16.37 -6.30 -37.54
C VAL A 799 16.44 -6.71 -36.07
N ALA A 800 17.30 -7.67 -35.73
CA ALA A 800 17.58 -8.02 -34.34
C ALA A 800 18.88 -7.35 -33.89
N ARG A 801 18.82 -6.60 -32.78
CA ARG A 801 19.92 -5.85 -32.19
C ARG A 801 20.23 -6.34 -30.79
N LEU A 802 21.50 -6.46 -30.46
CA LEU A 802 21.93 -6.67 -29.08
C LEU A 802 21.51 -5.47 -28.23
N SER A 803 20.87 -5.75 -27.09
CA SER A 803 20.40 -4.76 -26.14
C SER A 803 20.91 -5.09 -24.73
N GLY A 804 22.21 -5.36 -24.62
CA GLY A 804 22.82 -6.00 -23.44
C GLY A 804 23.12 -7.47 -23.70
N ASP A 805 23.58 -8.16 -22.66
CA ASP A 805 23.92 -9.59 -22.73
C ASP A 805 22.76 -10.53 -22.38
N THR A 806 21.63 -9.98 -21.92
CA THR A 806 20.41 -10.72 -21.52
C THR A 806 19.15 -10.29 -22.30
N HIS A 807 19.27 -9.34 -23.23
CA HIS A 807 18.13 -8.83 -24.00
C HIS A 807 18.44 -8.73 -25.50
N LEU A 808 17.42 -9.00 -26.32
CA LEU A 808 17.44 -8.85 -27.77
C LEU A 808 16.31 -7.91 -28.20
N LEU A 809 16.64 -6.82 -28.90
CA LEU A 809 15.64 -5.90 -29.46
C LEU A 809 15.35 -6.26 -30.92
N LEU A 810 14.10 -6.52 -31.22
CA LEU A 810 13.61 -6.76 -32.58
C LEU A 810 12.93 -5.50 -33.12
N GLU A 811 13.38 -4.98 -34.25
CA GLU A 811 12.80 -3.83 -34.92
C GLU A 811 12.19 -4.22 -36.27
N ILE A 812 10.97 -3.76 -36.54
CA ILE A 812 10.19 -4.21 -37.70
C ILE A 812 9.95 -3.04 -38.66
N GLY A 813 10.27 -3.25 -39.93
CA GLY A 813 10.06 -2.28 -41.01
C GLY A 813 10.92 -1.01 -40.92
N ASP A 814 10.43 0.06 -41.54
CA ASP A 814 11.07 1.39 -41.51
C ASP A 814 10.69 2.15 -40.23
N PRO A 815 11.47 3.17 -39.80
CA PRO A 815 11.20 3.95 -38.61
C PRO A 815 10.06 4.98 -38.86
N VAL A 816 8.84 4.47 -39.01
CA VAL A 816 7.61 5.24 -39.26
C VAL A 816 6.47 4.78 -38.33
N LEU A 817 5.49 5.65 -38.08
CA LEU A 817 4.27 5.26 -37.37
C LEU A 817 3.28 4.53 -38.30
N ASP A 818 3.46 3.22 -38.41
CA ASP A 818 2.59 2.33 -39.18
C ASP A 818 2.00 1.20 -38.31
N LEU A 819 0.66 1.16 -38.24
CA LEU A 819 -0.05 0.13 -37.47
C LEU A 819 0.18 -1.27 -38.04
N VAL A 820 0.44 -1.43 -39.34
CA VAL A 820 0.74 -2.73 -39.95
C VAL A 820 1.96 -3.37 -39.26
N LEU A 821 3.00 -2.59 -39.00
CA LEU A 821 4.20 -3.05 -38.30
C LEU A 821 3.86 -3.52 -36.88
N ARG A 822 2.97 -2.79 -36.19
CA ARG A 822 2.53 -3.17 -34.84
C ARG A 822 1.73 -4.46 -34.82
N PHE A 823 0.86 -4.69 -35.81
CA PHE A 823 0.14 -5.96 -35.98
C PHE A 823 1.12 -7.13 -36.13
N ARG A 824 2.13 -6.98 -36.99
CA ARG A 824 3.17 -8.01 -37.16
C ARG A 824 4.00 -8.22 -35.89
N ALA A 825 4.36 -7.15 -35.18
CA ALA A 825 5.04 -7.23 -33.90
C ALA A 825 4.22 -8.03 -32.87
N HIS A 826 2.90 -7.83 -32.85
CA HIS A 826 2.01 -8.59 -31.97
C HIS A 826 1.91 -10.06 -32.38
N ALA A 827 1.76 -10.34 -33.67
CA ALA A 827 1.71 -11.71 -34.18
C ALA A 827 3.00 -12.46 -33.82
N LEU A 828 4.17 -11.81 -33.93
CA LEU A 828 5.44 -12.38 -33.50
C LEU A 828 5.48 -12.60 -31.98
N MET A 829 5.01 -11.64 -31.19
CA MET A 829 4.91 -11.78 -29.73
C MET A 829 4.05 -12.99 -29.35
N GLN A 830 2.85 -13.13 -29.93
CA GLN A 830 1.97 -14.26 -29.68
C GLN A 830 2.58 -15.60 -30.13
N ALA A 831 3.30 -15.61 -31.26
CA ALA A 831 4.00 -16.79 -31.74
C ALA A 831 5.13 -17.20 -30.78
N LEU A 832 5.87 -16.25 -30.22
CA LEU A 832 6.90 -16.50 -29.20
C LEU A 832 6.29 -17.01 -27.89
N GLU A 833 5.20 -16.41 -27.42
CA GLU A 833 4.45 -16.87 -26.24
C GLU A 833 3.94 -18.30 -26.42
N ALA A 834 3.35 -18.62 -27.58
CA ALA A 834 2.85 -19.94 -27.90
C ALA A 834 3.99 -20.98 -28.04
N ARG A 835 5.16 -20.56 -28.54
CA ARG A 835 6.34 -21.43 -28.66
C ARG A 835 6.97 -21.75 -27.29
N ALA A 836 6.79 -20.86 -26.31
CA ALA A 836 7.25 -20.99 -24.93
C ALA A 836 8.70 -21.46 -24.81
N PHE A 837 9.64 -20.69 -25.37
CA PHE A 837 11.07 -21.00 -25.28
C PHE A 837 11.53 -21.08 -23.81
N ASP A 838 12.09 -22.22 -23.42
CA ASP A 838 12.74 -22.35 -22.12
C ASP A 838 13.94 -21.39 -22.05
N GLY A 839 13.89 -20.45 -21.11
CA GLY A 839 14.88 -19.38 -20.97
C GLY A 839 14.36 -17.98 -21.27
N VAL A 840 13.23 -17.79 -21.97
CA VAL A 840 12.60 -16.47 -22.09
C VAL A 840 11.95 -16.08 -20.76
N ILE A 841 12.22 -14.88 -20.27
CA ILE A 841 11.67 -14.33 -19.01
C ILE A 841 10.41 -13.51 -19.32
N ASP A 842 10.53 -12.51 -20.21
CA ASP A 842 9.42 -11.68 -20.63
C ASP A 842 9.60 -11.13 -22.06
N LEU A 843 8.49 -10.68 -22.63
CA LEU A 843 8.38 -10.12 -23.97
C LEU A 843 7.70 -8.76 -23.88
N THR A 844 8.38 -7.70 -24.28
CA THR A 844 7.87 -6.33 -24.15
C THR A 844 7.68 -5.70 -25.53
N PRO A 845 6.44 -5.38 -25.95
CA PRO A 845 6.19 -4.74 -27.23
C PRO A 845 6.40 -3.22 -27.17
N GLY A 846 7.07 -2.67 -28.18
CA GLY A 846 7.07 -1.24 -28.48
C GLY A 846 6.09 -0.87 -29.60
N ILE A 847 6.26 0.31 -30.18
CA ILE A 847 5.42 0.78 -31.32
C ILE A 847 5.65 -0.06 -32.57
N ARG A 848 6.91 -0.30 -32.92
CA ARG A 848 7.35 -1.08 -34.10
C ARG A 848 8.46 -2.07 -33.75
N SER A 849 8.48 -2.50 -32.51
CA SER A 849 9.55 -3.32 -31.95
C SER A 849 9.02 -4.31 -30.93
N LEU A 850 9.83 -5.33 -30.64
CA LEU A 850 9.59 -6.32 -29.59
C LEU A 850 10.93 -6.63 -28.93
N GLN A 851 11.02 -6.46 -27.62
CA GLN A 851 12.20 -6.86 -26.86
C GLN A 851 11.96 -8.21 -26.20
N ILE A 852 12.98 -9.06 -26.26
CA ILE A 852 13.01 -10.37 -25.60
C ILE A 852 14.03 -10.30 -24.47
N HIS A 853 13.57 -10.45 -23.23
CA HIS A 853 14.41 -10.67 -22.06
C HIS A 853 14.56 -12.18 -21.84
N TYR A 854 15.79 -12.69 -21.80
CA TYR A 854 16.05 -14.12 -21.71
C TYR A 854 17.28 -14.44 -20.84
N ARG A 855 17.37 -15.69 -20.38
CA ARG A 855 18.50 -16.26 -19.65
C ARG A 855 19.46 -16.94 -20.63
N PRO A 856 20.62 -16.34 -20.95
CA PRO A 856 21.53 -16.88 -21.95
C PRO A 856 22.07 -18.27 -21.65
N GLU A 857 22.14 -18.63 -20.36
CA GLU A 857 22.60 -19.94 -19.89
C GLU A 857 21.57 -21.05 -20.17
N ALA A 858 20.28 -20.71 -20.28
CA ALA A 858 19.22 -21.64 -20.65
C ALA A 858 18.93 -21.61 -22.16
N LEU A 859 19.02 -20.44 -22.78
CA LEU A 859 18.75 -20.22 -24.19
C LEU A 859 19.87 -19.43 -24.85
N SER A 860 20.66 -20.09 -25.70
CA SER A 860 21.74 -19.40 -26.42
C SER A 860 21.19 -18.36 -27.40
N LEU A 861 21.96 -17.28 -27.63
CA LEU A 861 21.60 -16.26 -28.61
C LEU A 861 21.38 -16.86 -30.02
N ALA A 862 22.22 -17.80 -30.44
CA ALA A 862 22.07 -18.46 -31.75
C ALA A 862 20.73 -19.21 -31.86
N SER A 863 20.39 -20.02 -30.85
CA SER A 863 19.09 -20.72 -30.80
C SER A 863 17.90 -19.77 -30.79
N LEU A 864 18.01 -18.64 -30.07
CA LEU A 864 16.98 -17.63 -30.03
C LEU A 864 16.80 -16.96 -31.41
N LEU A 865 17.89 -16.57 -32.06
CA LEU A 865 17.86 -15.95 -33.39
C LEU A 865 17.27 -16.90 -34.44
N ASP A 866 17.66 -18.18 -34.43
CA ASP A 866 17.10 -19.19 -35.34
C ASP A 866 15.59 -19.35 -35.12
N GLY A 867 15.16 -19.41 -33.85
CA GLY A 867 13.75 -19.48 -33.48
C GLY A 867 12.94 -18.27 -33.93
N VAL A 868 13.46 -17.06 -33.65
CA VAL A 868 12.85 -15.79 -34.08
C VAL A 868 12.77 -15.70 -35.59
N ALA A 869 13.84 -16.10 -36.30
CA ALA A 869 13.89 -16.02 -37.75
C ALA A 869 12.80 -16.90 -38.40
N GLY A 870 12.63 -18.13 -37.90
CA GLY A 870 11.58 -19.04 -38.36
C GLY A 870 10.17 -18.51 -38.07
N LEU A 871 9.89 -18.09 -36.83
CA LEU A 871 8.57 -17.55 -36.47
C LEU A 871 8.23 -16.27 -37.26
N TRP A 872 9.23 -15.44 -37.57
CA TRP A 872 9.01 -14.24 -38.38
C TRP A 872 8.63 -14.57 -39.83
N GLN A 873 9.19 -15.63 -40.42
CA GLN A 873 8.79 -16.09 -41.75
C GLN A 873 7.31 -16.48 -41.75
N ASP A 874 6.88 -17.25 -40.76
CA ASP A 874 5.47 -17.64 -40.60
C ASP A 874 4.54 -16.40 -40.46
N VAL A 875 4.96 -15.40 -39.66
CA VAL A 875 4.22 -14.13 -39.51
C VAL A 875 4.15 -13.34 -40.83
N CYS A 876 5.20 -13.40 -41.64
CA CYS A 876 5.27 -12.71 -42.93
C CYS A 876 4.43 -13.37 -44.03
N GLU A 877 4.14 -14.66 -43.91
CA GLU A 877 3.26 -15.42 -44.83
C GLU A 877 1.76 -15.21 -44.52
N GLN A 878 1.43 -14.71 -43.33
CA GLN A 878 0.05 -14.39 -42.95
C GLN A 878 -0.38 -13.04 -43.52
N ASP A 879 -1.28 -13.07 -44.51
CA ASP A 879 -1.88 -11.87 -45.09
C ASP A 879 -3.10 -11.36 -44.29
N SER A 880 -3.75 -12.21 -43.49
CA SER A 880 -4.92 -11.86 -42.68
C SER A 880 -4.61 -11.94 -41.18
N LEU A 881 -4.05 -10.87 -40.61
CA LEU A 881 -3.87 -10.75 -39.17
C LEU A 881 -5.14 -10.18 -38.51
N GLU A 882 -5.64 -10.87 -37.50
CA GLU A 882 -6.77 -10.45 -36.68
C GLU A 882 -6.37 -10.49 -35.20
N VAL A 883 -6.77 -9.48 -34.43
CA VAL A 883 -6.46 -9.39 -33.00
C VAL A 883 -7.73 -9.13 -32.19
N PRO A 884 -7.96 -9.85 -31.07
CA PRO A 884 -8.99 -9.49 -30.11
C PRO A 884 -8.80 -8.04 -29.65
N SER A 885 -9.88 -7.28 -29.60
CA SER A 885 -9.85 -5.87 -29.22
C SER A 885 -11.07 -5.54 -28.37
N ARG A 886 -10.95 -4.57 -27.47
CA ARG A 886 -12.07 -4.05 -26.69
C ARG A 886 -12.22 -2.56 -26.94
N ILE A 887 -13.43 -2.07 -27.09
CA ILE A 887 -13.71 -0.63 -27.06
C ILE A 887 -14.01 -0.27 -25.61
N VAL A 888 -13.10 0.47 -24.99
CA VAL A 888 -13.17 0.88 -23.58
C VAL A 888 -13.60 2.34 -23.52
N TRP A 889 -14.80 2.58 -23.01
CA TRP A 889 -15.34 3.93 -22.87
C TRP A 889 -14.92 4.54 -21.53
N LEU A 890 -14.09 5.56 -21.57
CA LEU A 890 -13.54 6.24 -20.41
C LEU A 890 -14.17 7.63 -20.21
N PRO A 891 -14.55 8.01 -18.97
CA PRO A 891 -14.95 9.37 -18.66
C PRO A 891 -13.73 10.29 -18.73
N LEU A 892 -13.87 11.47 -19.32
CA LEU A 892 -12.81 12.47 -19.39
C LEU A 892 -13.33 13.81 -18.86
N SER A 893 -12.70 14.29 -17.79
CA SER A 893 -12.80 15.68 -17.32
C SER A 893 -11.88 16.52 -18.20
N TRP A 894 -12.47 17.31 -19.09
CA TRP A 894 -11.74 18.18 -20.02
C TRP A 894 -11.11 19.37 -19.28
N ASP A 895 -9.83 19.65 -19.54
CA ASP A 895 -9.07 20.73 -18.87
C ASP A 895 -9.15 20.65 -17.33
N ASP A 896 -8.97 19.45 -16.78
CA ASP A 896 -9.16 19.16 -15.35
C ASP A 896 -8.28 20.04 -14.44
N PRO A 897 -8.80 20.51 -13.29
CA PRO A 897 -8.06 21.36 -12.35
C PRO A 897 -6.73 20.75 -11.86
N ALA A 898 -6.62 19.42 -11.76
CA ALA A 898 -5.38 18.76 -11.37
C ALA A 898 -4.28 18.90 -12.43
N CYS A 899 -4.65 18.90 -13.72
CA CYS A 899 -3.73 19.13 -14.83
C CYS A 899 -3.27 20.60 -14.87
N GLN A 900 -4.19 21.55 -14.64
CA GLN A 900 -3.86 22.98 -14.54
C GLN A 900 -2.84 23.23 -13.42
N LYS A 901 -3.05 22.62 -12.25
CA LYS A 901 -2.09 22.69 -11.13
C LYS A 901 -0.69 22.17 -11.52
N ALA A 902 -0.60 21.14 -12.35
CA ALA A 902 0.69 20.62 -12.83
C ALA A 902 1.38 21.60 -13.79
N ILE A 903 0.61 22.28 -14.65
CA ILE A 903 1.11 23.33 -15.55
C ILE A 903 1.62 24.52 -14.75
N ASP A 904 0.86 24.98 -13.75
CA ASP A 904 1.25 26.09 -12.88
C ASP A 904 2.55 25.80 -12.13
N LYS A 905 2.66 24.60 -11.55
CA LYS A 905 3.91 24.13 -10.91
C LYS A 905 5.07 24.18 -11.91
N TYR A 906 4.90 23.62 -13.10
CA TYR A 906 5.94 23.61 -14.12
C TYR A 906 6.41 25.02 -14.51
N MET A 907 5.48 25.95 -14.73
CA MET A 907 5.81 27.33 -15.04
C MET A 907 6.55 28.05 -13.91
N THR A 908 6.27 27.66 -12.67
CA THR A 908 6.86 28.28 -11.47
C THR A 908 8.25 27.72 -11.17
N THR A 909 8.45 26.41 -11.34
CA THR A 909 9.63 25.71 -10.83
C THR A 909 10.58 25.20 -11.91
N VAL A 910 10.14 25.09 -13.16
CA VAL A 910 10.92 24.46 -14.23
C VAL A 910 11.17 25.39 -15.41
N ARG A 911 10.11 25.84 -16.09
CA ARG A 911 10.26 26.71 -17.27
C ARG A 911 9.04 27.61 -17.48
N ARG A 912 9.21 28.89 -17.13
CA ARG A 912 8.15 29.89 -17.17
C ARG A 912 7.74 30.31 -18.59
N ASP A 913 8.68 30.30 -19.53
CA ASP A 913 8.54 30.84 -20.90
C ASP A 913 8.32 29.75 -21.97
N ALA A 914 7.92 28.56 -21.54
CA ALA A 914 7.71 27.42 -22.42
C ALA A 914 6.60 27.70 -23.46
N PRO A 915 6.80 27.41 -24.76
CA PRO A 915 5.81 27.72 -25.81
C PRO A 915 4.44 27.05 -25.64
N TRP A 916 4.38 25.95 -24.89
CA TRP A 916 3.14 25.21 -24.59
C TRP A 916 2.41 25.70 -23.34
N CYS A 917 2.94 26.71 -22.66
CA CYS A 917 2.35 27.33 -21.47
C CYS A 917 1.84 28.75 -21.82
N PRO A 918 0.81 29.26 -21.12
CA PRO A 918 0.12 28.66 -19.97
C PRO A 918 -0.97 27.64 -20.32
N SER A 919 -1.24 27.40 -21.61
CA SER A 919 -2.31 26.47 -22.03
C SER A 919 -1.82 25.46 -23.06
N ASN A 920 -1.76 24.20 -22.63
CA ASN A 920 -1.45 23.07 -23.50
C ASN A 920 -2.49 22.93 -24.62
N LEU A 921 -3.77 23.16 -24.32
CA LEU A 921 -4.87 23.07 -25.29
C LEU A 921 -4.75 24.14 -26.37
N GLU A 922 -4.42 25.38 -26.00
CA GLU A 922 -4.12 26.44 -26.97
C GLU A 922 -2.93 26.04 -27.84
N PHE A 923 -1.87 25.49 -27.22
CA PHE A 923 -0.71 25.05 -27.96
C PHE A 923 -1.02 23.94 -28.97
N ILE A 924 -1.79 22.92 -28.57
CA ILE A 924 -2.24 21.84 -29.46
C ILE A 924 -3.02 22.41 -30.64
N ARG A 925 -3.91 23.37 -30.39
CA ARG A 925 -4.64 24.09 -31.46
C ARG A 925 -3.66 24.78 -32.41
N ARG A 926 -2.70 25.54 -31.87
CA ARG A 926 -1.78 26.38 -32.64
C ARG A 926 -0.82 25.57 -33.51
N ILE A 927 -0.25 24.49 -32.98
CA ILE A 927 0.71 23.65 -33.70
C ILE A 927 0.07 22.79 -34.80
N ASN A 928 -1.24 22.54 -34.71
CA ASN A 928 -2.02 21.83 -35.73
C ASN A 928 -2.84 22.75 -36.64
N ASP A 929 -2.67 24.08 -36.53
CA ASP A 929 -3.43 25.11 -37.28
C ASP A 929 -4.96 24.94 -37.22
N LEU A 930 -5.48 24.61 -36.03
CA LEU A 930 -6.92 24.46 -35.81
C LEU A 930 -7.60 25.80 -35.54
N ALA A 931 -8.84 25.94 -36.00
CA ALA A 931 -9.61 27.18 -35.91
C ALA A 931 -9.82 27.68 -34.47
N ASN A 932 -10.01 26.77 -33.52
CA ASN A 932 -10.22 27.06 -32.10
C ASN A 932 -9.99 25.80 -31.24
N VAL A 933 -9.98 25.97 -29.91
CA VAL A 933 -9.80 24.86 -28.96
C VAL A 933 -10.95 23.85 -29.04
N ASP A 934 -12.16 24.25 -29.46
CA ASP A 934 -13.28 23.32 -29.62
C ASP A 934 -13.01 22.26 -30.70
N GLN A 935 -12.16 22.54 -31.68
CA GLN A 935 -11.73 21.52 -32.66
C GLN A 935 -10.78 20.49 -32.03
N VAL A 936 -9.95 20.91 -31.07
CA VAL A 936 -9.14 19.99 -30.26
C VAL A 936 -10.06 19.08 -29.45
N TYR A 937 -11.06 19.66 -28.78
CA TYR A 937 -12.09 18.92 -28.04
C TYR A 937 -12.77 17.88 -28.93
N LYS A 938 -13.36 18.29 -30.06
CA LYS A 938 -14.06 17.37 -30.98
C LYS A 938 -13.16 16.24 -31.45
N THR A 939 -11.95 16.57 -31.90
CA THR A 939 -10.98 15.56 -32.34
C THR A 939 -10.67 14.55 -31.22
N VAL A 940 -10.50 15.04 -29.98
CA VAL A 940 -10.20 14.17 -28.85
C VAL A 940 -11.34 13.20 -28.52
N PHE A 941 -12.59 13.67 -28.53
CA PHE A 941 -13.76 12.86 -28.19
C PHE A 941 -14.27 11.98 -29.36
N ASP A 942 -14.04 12.38 -30.61
CA ASP A 942 -14.45 11.61 -31.80
C ASP A 942 -13.45 10.48 -32.15
N ALA A 943 -12.20 10.59 -31.68
CA ALA A 943 -11.16 9.61 -31.95
C ALA A 943 -11.39 8.23 -31.29
N ARG A 944 -10.86 7.20 -31.97
CA ARG A 944 -10.68 5.84 -31.43
C ARG A 944 -9.19 5.60 -31.28
N TYR A 945 -8.67 5.65 -30.06
CA TYR A 945 -7.24 5.50 -29.80
C TYR A 945 -6.90 4.03 -29.60
N LEU A 946 -6.13 3.46 -30.53
CA LEU A 946 -5.63 2.10 -30.41
C LEU A 946 -4.45 2.07 -29.44
N VAL A 947 -4.54 1.25 -28.39
CA VAL A 947 -3.46 1.00 -27.43
C VAL A 947 -2.38 0.16 -28.10
N MET A 948 -1.23 0.77 -28.35
CA MET A 948 -0.08 0.17 -29.02
C MET A 948 0.81 -0.56 -28.02
N GLY A 949 1.02 0.03 -26.85
CA GLY A 949 1.86 -0.50 -25.78
C GLY A 949 1.33 -0.07 -24.41
N LEU A 950 1.90 -0.65 -23.37
CA LEU A 950 1.60 -0.35 -21.97
C LEU A 950 2.92 -0.07 -21.24
N GLY A 951 2.86 0.76 -20.20
CA GLY A 951 4.03 1.19 -19.46
C GLY A 951 4.71 2.47 -19.99
N ASP A 952 3.98 3.34 -20.69
CA ASP A 952 4.44 4.69 -21.12
C ASP A 952 3.70 5.80 -20.36
N VAL A 953 4.12 6.20 -19.14
CA VAL A 953 5.16 5.55 -18.36
C VAL A 953 4.60 4.92 -17.08
N TYR A 954 5.02 3.68 -16.82
CA TYR A 954 4.67 2.84 -15.67
C TYR A 954 3.21 2.35 -15.57
N LEU A 955 3.03 1.25 -14.82
CA LEU A 955 1.75 0.76 -14.27
C LEU A 955 0.56 0.74 -15.24
N GLY A 956 0.75 0.17 -16.42
CA GLY A 956 -0.31 0.01 -17.42
C GLY A 956 -0.70 1.31 -18.13
N ALA A 957 0.07 2.39 -17.98
CA ALA A 957 -0.11 3.61 -18.77
C ALA A 957 -0.03 3.28 -20.27
N PRO A 958 -1.07 3.56 -21.07
CA PRO A 958 -1.05 3.23 -22.48
C PRO A 958 -0.18 4.22 -23.27
N VAL A 959 0.49 3.73 -24.30
CA VAL A 959 0.80 4.55 -25.47
C VAL A 959 -0.20 4.19 -26.56
N ALA A 960 -1.01 5.17 -26.97
CA ALA A 960 -2.11 4.94 -27.90
C ALA A 960 -2.08 5.95 -29.06
N THR A 961 -2.63 5.61 -30.21
CA THR A 961 -2.75 6.55 -31.33
C THR A 961 -4.09 6.36 -32.04
N PRO A 962 -4.71 7.42 -32.59
CA PRO A 962 -5.93 7.29 -33.37
C PRO A 962 -5.82 6.31 -34.54
N LEU A 963 -6.84 5.45 -34.68
CA LEU A 963 -7.01 4.57 -35.85
C LEU A 963 -7.15 5.40 -37.13
N ASP A 964 -7.95 6.47 -37.11
CA ASP A 964 -8.05 7.40 -38.23
C ASP A 964 -6.85 8.38 -38.20
N PRO A 965 -5.96 8.37 -39.20
CA PRO A 965 -4.82 9.28 -39.23
C PRO A 965 -5.20 10.76 -39.18
N ARG A 966 -6.42 11.13 -39.59
CA ARG A 966 -6.94 12.50 -39.56
C ARG A 966 -7.25 13.00 -38.15
N HIS A 967 -7.28 12.11 -37.15
CA HIS A 967 -7.47 12.47 -35.75
C HIS A 967 -6.15 12.56 -34.95
N ARG A 968 -5.01 12.29 -35.59
CA ARG A 968 -3.69 12.34 -34.93
C ARG A 968 -3.29 13.80 -34.72
N LEU A 969 -3.59 14.37 -33.56
CA LEU A 969 -3.05 15.67 -33.17
C LEU A 969 -1.56 15.52 -32.86
N VAL A 970 -0.71 16.28 -33.56
CA VAL A 970 0.75 16.24 -33.36
C VAL A 970 1.16 17.34 -32.37
N THR A 971 1.97 16.97 -31.38
CA THR A 971 2.49 17.90 -30.37
C THR A 971 3.99 17.66 -30.14
N THR A 972 4.63 18.47 -29.29
CA THR A 972 5.93 18.12 -28.71
C THR A 972 5.76 17.58 -27.29
N LYS A 973 6.68 16.71 -26.85
CA LYS A 973 6.91 16.47 -25.42
C LYS A 973 7.50 17.74 -24.76
N TYR A 974 7.25 17.93 -23.47
CA TYR A 974 7.82 19.00 -22.65
C TYR A 974 9.35 18.96 -22.68
N ASN A 975 9.98 20.14 -22.66
CA ASN A 975 11.43 20.28 -22.59
C ASN A 975 11.86 21.38 -21.59
N PRO A 976 12.45 21.03 -20.43
CA PRO A 976 12.55 19.67 -19.88
C PRO A 976 11.18 19.13 -19.42
N ALA A 977 11.09 17.84 -19.14
CA ALA A 977 9.84 17.19 -18.67
C ALA A 977 9.36 17.75 -17.32
N ARG A 978 8.07 17.59 -17.01
CA ARG A 978 7.53 17.96 -15.69
C ARG A 978 8.07 17.01 -14.61
N THR A 979 8.34 17.57 -13.44
CA THR A 979 8.69 16.80 -12.24
C THR A 979 7.46 16.17 -11.57
N TRP A 980 6.27 16.71 -11.81
CA TRP A 980 5.01 16.23 -11.21
C TRP A 980 3.85 16.25 -12.20
N THR A 981 3.07 15.18 -12.21
CA THR A 981 1.87 14.94 -13.00
C THR A 981 0.88 14.17 -12.13
N ALA A 982 -0.36 14.64 -12.04
CA ALA A 982 -1.40 13.95 -11.29
C ALA A 982 -1.74 12.59 -11.93
N GLU A 983 -2.03 11.60 -11.09
CA GLU A 983 -2.46 10.28 -11.51
C GLU A 983 -3.66 10.35 -12.49
N ASN A 984 -3.58 9.54 -13.55
CA ASN A 984 -4.52 9.41 -14.66
C ASN A 984 -4.85 10.71 -15.40
N SER A 985 -3.94 11.68 -15.34
CA SER A 985 -3.92 12.76 -16.33
C SER A 985 -3.79 12.14 -17.73
N VAL A 986 -4.45 12.74 -18.70
CA VAL A 986 -4.43 12.35 -20.11
C VAL A 986 -3.66 13.40 -20.88
N GLY A 987 -2.71 12.97 -21.70
CA GLY A 987 -1.91 13.88 -22.50
C GLY A 987 -1.54 13.35 -23.87
N ILE A 988 -1.12 14.26 -24.75
CA ILE A 988 -0.67 14.00 -26.12
C ILE A 988 0.79 14.44 -26.28
N GLY A 989 1.64 13.55 -26.77
CA GLY A 989 3.07 13.77 -27.00
C GLY A 989 3.47 13.19 -28.35
N GLY A 990 3.95 14.01 -29.28
CA GLY A 990 4.05 13.58 -30.68
C GLY A 990 2.65 13.31 -31.22
N ALA A 991 2.45 12.16 -31.88
CA ALA A 991 1.15 11.67 -32.35
C ALA A 991 0.50 10.65 -31.40
N TYR A 992 0.97 10.56 -30.15
CA TYR A 992 0.58 9.56 -29.18
C TYR A 992 -0.19 10.15 -28.01
N LEU A 993 -1.16 9.39 -27.51
CA LEU A 993 -1.91 9.64 -26.30
C LEU A 993 -1.40 8.74 -25.17
N CYS A 994 -1.28 9.32 -23.98
CA CYS A 994 -0.92 8.64 -22.74
C CYS A 994 -1.99 8.89 -21.67
N VAL A 995 -2.21 7.91 -20.80
CA VAL A 995 -2.90 8.07 -19.51
C VAL A 995 -1.93 7.69 -18.39
N TYR A 996 -1.50 8.64 -17.58
CA TYR A 996 -0.50 8.41 -16.54
C TYR A 996 -1.00 7.42 -15.48
N GLY A 997 -0.38 6.26 -15.33
CA GLY A 997 -0.85 5.18 -14.46
C GLY A 997 -0.69 5.46 -12.96
N MET A 998 0.18 6.42 -12.61
CA MET A 998 0.53 6.85 -11.26
C MET A 998 0.90 8.33 -11.26
N GLU A 999 0.97 8.92 -10.06
CA GLU A 999 1.56 10.24 -9.86
C GLU A 999 3.08 10.20 -10.08
N GLY A 1000 3.64 11.14 -10.83
CA GLY A 1000 5.08 11.16 -11.12
C GLY A 1000 5.50 12.14 -12.22
N PRO A 1001 6.73 12.04 -12.74
CA PRO A 1001 7.19 12.89 -13.83
C PRO A 1001 6.44 12.61 -15.14
N GLY A 1002 6.37 13.60 -16.05
CA GLY A 1002 5.63 13.44 -17.30
C GLY A 1002 5.98 14.48 -18.38
N GLY A 1003 5.99 14.03 -19.64
CA GLY A 1003 6.36 14.84 -20.80
C GLY A 1003 5.22 15.25 -21.73
N TYR A 1004 4.02 14.68 -21.63
CA TYR A 1004 2.97 14.86 -22.64
C TYR A 1004 2.13 16.12 -22.37
N GLN A 1005 1.58 16.74 -23.41
CA GLN A 1005 0.72 17.92 -23.32
C GLN A 1005 -0.67 17.54 -22.81
N PHE A 1006 -1.17 18.17 -21.75
CA PHE A 1006 -2.44 17.75 -21.14
C PHE A 1006 -3.66 18.09 -21.99
N VAL A 1007 -4.66 17.19 -21.94
CA VAL A 1007 -6.01 17.43 -22.46
C VAL A 1007 -7.10 17.32 -21.38
N GLY A 1008 -6.84 16.55 -20.30
CA GLY A 1008 -7.80 16.33 -19.23
C GLY A 1008 -7.36 15.23 -18.27
N ARG A 1009 -8.29 14.71 -17.49
CA ARG A 1009 -8.05 13.60 -16.54
C ARG A 1009 -9.16 12.55 -16.62
N THR A 1010 -8.81 11.30 -16.37
CA THR A 1010 -9.75 10.17 -16.39
C THR A 1010 -9.71 9.37 -15.09
N LEU A 1011 -10.34 8.20 -15.07
CA LEU A 1011 -10.38 7.26 -13.95
C LEU A 1011 -9.11 6.40 -13.87
N GLN A 1012 -9.06 5.51 -12.88
CA GLN A 1012 -7.91 4.70 -12.52
C GLN A 1012 -7.54 3.66 -13.59
N MET A 1013 -6.31 3.74 -14.10
CA MET A 1013 -5.73 2.71 -14.99
C MET A 1013 -5.16 1.50 -14.24
N TRP A 1014 -4.81 1.69 -12.96
CA TRP A 1014 -4.23 0.69 -12.08
C TRP A 1014 -5.08 0.52 -10.82
N ASN A 1015 -5.49 -0.70 -10.51
CA ASN A 1015 -6.11 -1.06 -9.24
C ASN A 1015 -5.13 -1.91 -8.43
N ARG A 1016 -4.64 -1.33 -7.34
CA ARG A 1016 -3.53 -1.90 -6.57
C ARG A 1016 -3.93 -3.17 -5.83
N TYR A 1017 -5.13 -3.21 -5.26
CA TYR A 1017 -5.51 -4.26 -4.30
C TYR A 1017 -6.82 -4.97 -4.63
N HIS A 1018 -7.80 -4.29 -5.22
CA HIS A 1018 -9.13 -4.86 -5.37
C HIS A 1018 -9.29 -5.57 -6.71
N ALA A 1019 -9.91 -6.74 -6.68
CA ALA A 1019 -10.36 -7.44 -7.87
C ALA A 1019 -11.69 -6.83 -8.35
N VAL A 1020 -11.61 -5.90 -9.30
CA VAL A 1020 -12.78 -5.33 -9.98
C VAL A 1020 -12.97 -6.02 -11.32
N GLU A 1021 -14.22 -6.34 -11.69
CA GLU A 1021 -14.55 -7.13 -12.89
C GLU A 1021 -13.99 -6.51 -14.18
N ASP A 1022 -14.10 -5.19 -14.35
CA ASP A 1022 -13.62 -4.45 -15.52
C ASP A 1022 -12.11 -4.61 -15.78
N PHE A 1023 -11.35 -4.88 -14.71
CA PHE A 1023 -9.91 -5.14 -14.78
C PHE A 1023 -9.57 -6.58 -15.20
N GLY A 1024 -10.55 -7.49 -15.28
CA GLY A 1024 -10.38 -8.85 -15.78
C GLY A 1024 -9.32 -9.67 -15.03
N GLY A 1025 -9.27 -9.52 -13.70
CA GLY A 1025 -8.34 -10.25 -12.83
C GLY A 1025 -6.89 -9.76 -12.85
N LYS A 1026 -6.61 -8.59 -13.45
CA LYS A 1026 -5.27 -7.99 -13.49
C LYS A 1026 -5.27 -6.63 -12.77
N PRO A 1027 -4.14 -6.13 -12.24
CA PRO A 1027 -4.10 -4.78 -11.69
C PRO A 1027 -4.26 -3.65 -12.71
N TRP A 1028 -3.99 -3.88 -13.99
CA TRP A 1028 -4.09 -2.85 -15.03
C TRP A 1028 -5.37 -3.00 -15.86
N LEU A 1029 -6.00 -1.89 -16.22
CA LEU A 1029 -7.29 -1.86 -16.91
C LEU A 1029 -7.20 -2.24 -18.39
N LEU A 1030 -6.26 -1.61 -19.10
CA LEU A 1030 -6.16 -1.71 -20.57
C LEU A 1030 -5.38 -2.94 -21.02
N ARG A 1031 -5.53 -3.32 -22.29
CA ARG A 1031 -4.82 -4.41 -22.97
C ARG A 1031 -4.23 -3.87 -24.27
N PHE A 1032 -3.23 -4.58 -24.81
CA PHE A 1032 -2.77 -4.31 -26.17
C PHE A 1032 -3.95 -4.42 -27.14
N PHE A 1033 -4.04 -3.48 -28.09
CA PHE A 1033 -5.12 -3.35 -29.06
C PHE A 1033 -6.50 -3.01 -28.50
N ASP A 1034 -6.62 -2.64 -27.22
CA ASP A 1034 -7.82 -1.92 -26.78
C ASP A 1034 -7.97 -0.61 -27.55
N GLN A 1035 -9.21 -0.16 -27.68
CA GLN A 1035 -9.59 1.09 -28.32
C GLN A 1035 -10.22 1.99 -27.28
N ILE A 1036 -9.50 3.02 -26.87
CA ILE A 1036 -10.00 4.02 -25.93
C ILE A 1036 -10.95 4.95 -26.68
N ARG A 1037 -12.12 5.17 -26.09
CA ARG A 1037 -13.04 6.25 -26.46
C ARG A 1037 -13.38 7.07 -25.24
N PHE A 1038 -13.38 8.38 -25.38
CA PHE A 1038 -13.75 9.27 -24.28
C PHE A 1038 -15.22 9.70 -24.38
N TYR A 1039 -15.83 9.95 -23.22
CA TYR A 1039 -17.07 10.71 -23.10
C TYR A 1039 -16.90 11.80 -22.03
N PRO A 1040 -17.50 12.98 -22.22
CA PRO A 1040 -17.26 14.10 -21.32
C PRO A 1040 -17.98 13.92 -19.99
N VAL A 1041 -17.31 14.28 -18.90
CA VAL A 1041 -17.86 14.40 -17.55
C VAL A 1041 -17.36 15.70 -16.91
N SER A 1042 -18.03 16.19 -15.87
CA SER A 1042 -17.49 17.30 -15.08
C SER A 1042 -16.35 16.85 -14.16
N ALA A 1043 -15.58 17.80 -13.62
CA ALA A 1043 -14.54 17.49 -12.63
C ALA A 1043 -15.13 16.85 -11.35
N ASP A 1044 -16.28 17.33 -10.87
CA ASP A 1044 -16.95 16.79 -9.68
C ASP A 1044 -17.52 15.39 -9.92
N GLU A 1045 -18.09 15.17 -11.11
CA GLU A 1045 -18.56 13.84 -11.53
C GLU A 1045 -17.38 12.86 -11.61
N LEU A 1046 -16.25 13.28 -12.19
CA LEU A 1046 -15.05 12.47 -12.25
C LEU A 1046 -14.52 12.10 -10.85
N LEU A 1047 -14.56 13.00 -9.87
CA LEU A 1047 -14.13 12.69 -8.50
C LEU A 1047 -15.01 11.60 -7.87
N THR A 1048 -16.32 11.61 -8.15
CA THR A 1048 -17.26 10.57 -7.72
C THR A 1048 -16.93 9.23 -8.38
N ILE A 1049 -16.72 9.23 -9.71
CA ILE A 1049 -16.32 8.02 -10.45
C ILE A 1049 -14.99 7.48 -9.93
N ARG A 1050 -14.00 8.33 -9.70
CA ARG A 1050 -12.67 7.95 -9.21
C ARG A 1050 -12.69 7.35 -7.80
N ARG A 1051 -13.69 7.70 -6.98
CA ARG A 1051 -13.94 7.08 -5.68
C ARG A 1051 -14.59 5.71 -5.83
N ASP A 1052 -15.60 5.60 -6.68
CA ASP A 1052 -16.47 4.43 -6.76
C ASP A 1052 -15.90 3.30 -7.66
N PHE A 1053 -15.17 3.64 -8.72
CA PHE A 1053 -14.64 2.69 -9.69
C PHE A 1053 -13.65 1.68 -9.10
N PRO A 1054 -12.62 2.07 -8.32
CA PRO A 1054 -11.69 1.12 -7.69
C PRO A 1054 -12.35 0.18 -6.67
N LEU A 1055 -13.56 0.52 -6.22
CA LEU A 1055 -14.38 -0.28 -5.30
C LEU A 1055 -15.37 -1.19 -6.02
N GLY A 1056 -15.42 -1.17 -7.36
CA GLY A 1056 -16.38 -1.94 -8.16
C GLY A 1056 -17.81 -1.38 -8.14
N ARG A 1057 -17.99 -0.11 -7.74
CA ARG A 1057 -19.30 0.56 -7.65
C ARG A 1057 -19.65 1.41 -8.88
N TYR A 1058 -18.77 1.42 -9.88
CA TYR A 1058 -18.99 2.10 -11.16
C TYR A 1058 -18.64 1.14 -12.30
N PRO A 1059 -19.62 0.56 -13.02
CA PRO A 1059 -19.33 -0.35 -14.13
C PRO A 1059 -18.87 0.42 -15.37
N LEU A 1060 -17.86 -0.10 -16.08
CA LEU A 1060 -17.46 0.45 -17.37
C LEU A 1060 -18.18 -0.18 -18.54
N ARG A 1061 -18.47 0.66 -19.55
CA ARG A 1061 -18.91 0.17 -20.85
C ARG A 1061 -17.69 -0.34 -21.62
N ILE A 1062 -17.60 -1.67 -21.73
CA ILE A 1062 -16.57 -2.37 -22.51
C ILE A 1062 -17.25 -3.21 -23.59
N GLU A 1063 -16.95 -2.93 -24.86
CA GLU A 1063 -17.48 -3.69 -25.99
C GLU A 1063 -16.40 -4.58 -26.58
N HIS A 1064 -16.67 -5.88 -26.70
CA HIS A 1064 -15.73 -6.83 -27.30
C HIS A 1064 -15.86 -6.80 -28.83
N THR A 1065 -14.72 -6.75 -29.51
CA THR A 1065 -14.63 -6.70 -30.97
C THR A 1065 -13.37 -7.40 -31.47
N THR A 1066 -13.12 -7.34 -32.77
CA THR A 1066 -11.92 -7.88 -33.41
C THR A 1066 -11.41 -6.84 -34.38
N LEU A 1067 -10.13 -6.50 -34.28
CA LEU A 1067 -9.49 -5.59 -35.22
C LEU A 1067 -8.78 -6.41 -36.30
N LYS A 1068 -9.11 -6.14 -37.56
CA LYS A 1068 -8.61 -6.89 -38.71
C LYS A 1068 -7.70 -6.02 -39.57
N LEU A 1069 -6.50 -6.51 -39.84
CA LEU A 1069 -5.50 -5.78 -40.61
C LEU A 1069 -6.01 -5.43 -42.03
N GLY A 1070 -6.64 -6.39 -42.71
CA GLY A 1070 -7.16 -6.19 -44.06
C GLY A 1070 -8.26 -5.11 -44.15
N GLU A 1071 -9.16 -5.06 -43.16
CA GLU A 1071 -10.20 -4.02 -43.09
C GLU A 1071 -9.59 -2.63 -42.85
N TYR A 1072 -8.58 -2.55 -41.98
CA TYR A 1072 -7.87 -1.31 -41.73
C TYR A 1072 -7.10 -0.82 -42.95
N GLN A 1073 -6.42 -1.72 -43.68
CA GLN A 1073 -5.73 -1.38 -44.92
C GLN A 1073 -6.70 -0.91 -46.00
N GLN A 1074 -7.88 -1.53 -46.13
CA GLN A 1074 -8.93 -1.08 -47.04
C GLN A 1074 -9.42 0.33 -46.68
N PHE A 1075 -9.66 0.59 -45.39
CA PHE A 1075 -10.02 1.93 -44.90
C PHE A 1075 -8.97 3.00 -45.28
N LEU A 1076 -7.68 2.69 -45.09
CA LEU A 1076 -6.60 3.61 -45.49
C LEU A 1076 -6.59 3.88 -46.99
N ALA A 1077 -6.87 2.86 -47.82
CA ALA A 1077 -6.94 3.01 -49.27
C ALA A 1077 -8.14 3.86 -49.70
N ASP A 1078 -9.31 3.64 -49.09
CA ASP A 1078 -10.55 4.35 -49.40
C ASP A 1078 -10.45 5.85 -49.03
N GLU A 1079 -9.79 6.16 -47.90
CA GLU A 1079 -9.66 7.52 -47.37
C GLU A 1079 -8.32 8.20 -47.71
N ALA A 1080 -7.48 7.59 -48.55
CA ALA A 1080 -6.10 8.01 -48.82
C ALA A 1080 -5.97 9.50 -49.16
N SER A 1081 -6.81 9.98 -50.09
CA SER A 1081 -6.79 11.39 -50.52
C SER A 1081 -7.07 12.38 -49.37
N GLY A 1082 -7.99 12.04 -48.46
CA GLY A 1082 -8.32 12.86 -47.29
C GLY A 1082 -7.23 12.81 -46.23
N ILE A 1083 -6.64 11.63 -46.01
CA ILE A 1083 -5.52 11.42 -45.09
C ILE A 1083 -4.29 12.22 -45.55
N ASP A 1084 -3.96 12.16 -46.85
CA ASP A 1084 -2.80 12.85 -47.42
C ASP A 1084 -2.96 14.38 -47.35
N ALA A 1085 -4.17 14.88 -47.65
CA ALA A 1085 -4.49 16.30 -47.52
C ALA A 1085 -4.34 16.77 -46.06
N PHE A 1086 -4.84 16.01 -45.10
CA PHE A 1086 -4.72 16.31 -43.67
C PHE A 1086 -3.25 16.31 -43.21
N ARG A 1087 -2.48 15.27 -43.55
CA ARG A 1087 -1.06 15.16 -43.19
C ARG A 1087 -0.23 16.29 -43.77
N THR A 1088 -0.48 16.65 -45.03
CA THR A 1088 0.22 17.77 -45.69
C THR A 1088 -0.05 19.09 -44.97
N HIS A 1089 -1.31 19.36 -44.62
CA HIS A 1089 -1.69 20.57 -43.89
C HIS A 1089 -1.05 20.60 -42.48
N GLN A 1090 -1.17 19.50 -41.74
CA GLN A 1090 -0.59 19.39 -40.39
C GLN A 1090 0.93 19.55 -40.39
N GLN A 1091 1.65 18.93 -41.34
CA GLN A 1091 3.10 19.08 -41.43
C GLN A 1091 3.49 20.53 -41.73
N GLY A 1092 2.72 21.22 -42.58
CA GLY A 1092 2.89 22.64 -42.83
C GLY A 1092 2.70 23.49 -41.57
N ALA A 1093 1.64 23.23 -40.81
CA ALA A 1093 1.35 23.91 -39.53
C ALA A 1093 2.45 23.70 -38.49
N PHE A 1094 2.91 22.46 -38.35
CA PHE A 1094 3.98 22.08 -37.43
C PHE A 1094 5.30 22.78 -37.79
N ASN A 1095 5.67 22.79 -39.07
CA ASN A 1095 6.88 23.46 -39.53
C ASN A 1095 6.81 24.97 -39.28
N ALA A 1096 5.66 25.60 -39.55
CA ALA A 1096 5.46 27.03 -39.29
C ALA A 1096 5.56 27.37 -37.80
N GLU A 1097 5.01 26.53 -36.91
CA GLU A 1097 5.15 26.72 -35.45
C GLU A 1097 6.62 26.58 -35.00
N ARG A 1098 7.34 25.58 -35.52
CA ARG A 1098 8.76 25.40 -35.23
C ARG A 1098 9.59 26.61 -35.67
N GLU A 1099 9.35 27.14 -36.87
CA GLU A 1099 10.01 28.34 -37.36
C GLU A 1099 9.73 29.56 -36.48
N ARG A 1100 8.50 29.71 -35.97
CA ARG A 1100 8.16 30.76 -34.98
C ARG A 1100 9.01 30.65 -33.71
N TRP A 1101 9.23 29.44 -33.19
CA TRP A 1101 10.06 29.24 -32.00
C TRP A 1101 11.53 29.59 -32.23
N ILE A 1102 12.05 29.23 -33.40
CA ILE A 1102 13.42 29.59 -33.80
C ILE A 1102 13.55 31.11 -33.89
N ALA A 1103 12.60 31.78 -34.55
CA ALA A 1103 12.59 33.24 -34.69
C ALA A 1103 12.49 33.98 -33.34
N ASN A 1104 11.77 33.40 -32.38
CA ASN A 1104 11.58 33.98 -31.04
C ASN A 1104 12.67 33.57 -30.03
N GLY A 1105 13.67 32.80 -30.43
CA GLY A 1105 14.73 32.31 -29.53
C GLY A 1105 14.25 31.26 -28.51
N GLN A 1106 13.06 30.69 -28.68
CA GLN A 1106 12.47 29.70 -27.77
C GLN A 1106 12.85 28.24 -28.11
N ALA A 1107 13.50 28.04 -29.27
CA ALA A 1107 13.90 26.73 -29.79
C ALA A 1107 15.07 26.10 -29.02
N HIS A 1108 15.95 26.91 -28.43
CA HIS A 1108 17.06 26.45 -27.60
C HIS A 1108 16.83 26.89 -26.16
N PHE A 1109 16.53 25.94 -25.28
CA PHE A 1109 16.56 26.14 -23.84
C PHE A 1109 17.92 25.69 -23.33
N ASP A 1110 18.84 26.62 -23.10
CA ASP A 1110 20.02 26.36 -22.29
C ASP A 1110 19.58 26.45 -20.83
N SER A 1111 19.48 25.31 -20.15
CA SER A 1111 19.51 25.27 -18.70
C SER A 1111 20.93 25.66 -18.28
N SER A 1112 21.26 26.95 -18.33
CA SER A 1112 22.37 27.45 -17.56
C SER A 1112 21.95 27.35 -16.10
N GLU A 1113 22.05 26.16 -15.52
CA GLU A 1113 22.27 26.07 -14.08
C GLU A 1113 23.55 26.89 -13.85
N VAL A 1114 23.35 28.06 -13.26
CA VAL A 1114 24.44 28.92 -12.85
C VAL A 1114 25.23 28.08 -11.85
N LEU A 1115 26.37 27.55 -12.27
CA LEU A 1115 27.46 27.22 -11.35
C LEU A 1115 27.79 28.52 -10.64
N THR A 1116 27.10 28.79 -9.54
CA THR A 1116 27.42 29.91 -8.66
C THR A 1116 28.81 29.66 -8.09
N ASP A 1117 29.58 30.74 -8.09
CA ASP A 1117 30.96 30.87 -7.65
C ASP A 1117 31.29 30.04 -6.40
N GLU A 1118 32.54 29.58 -6.32
CA GLU A 1118 33.10 28.86 -5.17
C GLU A 1118 33.03 29.74 -3.91
N GLY A 1119 31.91 29.72 -3.20
CA GLY A 1119 31.77 30.38 -1.92
C GLY A 1119 32.63 29.68 -0.87
N GLU A 1120 33.71 30.32 -0.43
CA GLU A 1120 34.50 29.89 0.72
C GLU A 1120 33.57 29.68 1.95
N ASP A 1121 33.61 28.50 2.57
CA ASP A 1121 32.96 28.23 3.85
C ASP A 1121 33.58 29.14 4.92
N ALA A 1122 32.95 30.30 5.19
CA ALA A 1122 33.43 31.22 6.22
C ALA A 1122 33.55 30.49 7.57
N PRO A 1123 34.69 30.54 8.27
CA PRO A 1123 34.93 29.77 9.48
C PRO A 1123 33.91 30.12 10.57
N LEU A 1124 33.42 29.08 11.24
CA LEU A 1124 32.48 29.20 12.37
C LEU A 1124 33.15 29.94 13.54
N GLN A 1125 32.44 30.86 14.19
CA GLN A 1125 32.95 31.55 15.38
C GLN A 1125 32.86 30.65 16.63
N PRO A 1126 33.66 30.88 17.69
CA PRO A 1126 33.56 30.13 18.93
C PRO A 1126 32.15 30.21 19.53
N GLY A 1127 31.49 29.05 19.67
CA GLY A 1127 30.10 28.98 20.17
C GLY A 1127 29.05 28.79 19.08
N GLN A 1128 29.45 28.75 17.81
CA GLN A 1128 28.60 28.44 16.67
C GLN A 1128 28.77 26.99 16.22
N GLU A 1129 27.73 26.42 15.62
CA GLU A 1129 27.72 25.11 14.98
C GLU A 1129 27.13 25.23 13.58
N GLY A 1130 27.79 24.60 12.61
CA GLY A 1130 27.30 24.51 11.24
C GLY A 1130 26.40 23.29 11.07
N ILE A 1131 25.28 23.48 10.39
CA ILE A 1131 24.44 22.42 9.85
C ILE A 1131 24.80 22.28 8.38
N ASP A 1132 25.55 21.22 8.12
CA ASP A 1132 26.11 20.95 6.81
C ASP A 1132 25.16 20.05 5.99
N SER A 1133 25.16 20.23 4.68
CA SER A 1133 24.41 19.37 3.79
C SER A 1133 25.05 17.97 3.74
N PRO A 1134 24.32 16.87 3.99
CA PRO A 1134 24.86 15.52 3.89
C PRO A 1134 24.96 15.05 2.43
N VAL A 1135 24.38 15.80 1.48
CA VAL A 1135 24.30 15.44 0.06
C VAL A 1135 24.58 16.64 -0.84
N SER A 1136 24.90 16.39 -2.11
CA SER A 1136 24.84 17.44 -3.13
C SER A 1136 23.41 17.56 -3.67
N GLY A 1137 22.88 18.77 -3.88
CA GLY A 1137 21.51 19.01 -4.35
C GLY A 1137 21.21 20.50 -4.50
N ASN A 1138 19.96 20.87 -4.72
CA ASN A 1138 19.53 22.28 -4.75
C ASN A 1138 18.78 22.64 -3.46
N LEU A 1139 18.96 23.85 -2.92
CA LEU A 1139 18.14 24.31 -1.81
C LEU A 1139 16.71 24.54 -2.32
N TRP A 1140 15.75 23.76 -1.83
CA TRP A 1140 14.35 23.89 -2.23
C TRP A 1140 13.63 24.94 -1.39
N GLN A 1141 13.76 24.85 -0.07
CA GLN A 1141 13.01 25.69 0.86
C GLN A 1141 13.85 26.04 2.10
N VAL A 1142 13.64 27.25 2.62
CA VAL A 1142 14.15 27.67 3.92
C VAL A 1142 12.95 27.82 4.86
N ASN A 1143 12.97 27.13 6.00
CA ASN A 1143 11.85 27.06 6.94
C ASN A 1143 12.06 27.92 8.18
N VAL A 1144 13.23 28.53 8.33
CA VAL A 1144 13.63 29.31 9.50
C VAL A 1144 14.18 30.67 9.12
N GLU A 1145 14.06 31.63 10.03
CA GLU A 1145 14.63 32.97 9.89
C GLU A 1145 15.85 33.16 10.81
N VAL A 1146 16.79 34.03 10.41
CA VAL A 1146 17.90 34.43 11.28
C VAL A 1146 17.35 35.11 12.54
N GLY A 1147 17.78 34.65 13.72
CA GLY A 1147 17.31 35.06 15.03
C GLY A 1147 16.23 34.14 15.63
N GLN A 1148 15.75 33.14 14.89
CA GLN A 1148 14.74 32.20 15.36
C GLN A 1148 15.34 31.16 16.33
N PRO A 1149 14.75 30.97 17.53
CA PRO A 1149 15.08 29.83 18.38
C PRO A 1149 14.52 28.54 17.78
N VAL A 1150 15.33 27.50 17.72
CA VAL A 1150 15.01 26.19 17.16
C VAL A 1150 15.31 25.09 18.17
N ARG A 1151 14.52 24.01 18.14
CA ARG A 1151 14.76 22.82 18.97
C ARG A 1151 15.51 21.74 18.20
N GLU A 1152 16.21 20.88 18.92
CA GLU A 1152 16.80 19.66 18.35
C GLU A 1152 15.74 18.89 17.53
N GLY A 1153 16.08 18.54 16.29
CA GLY A 1153 15.19 17.86 15.34
C GLY A 1153 14.24 18.77 14.55
N GLU A 1154 14.20 20.08 14.82
CA GLU A 1154 13.38 21.03 14.05
C GLU A 1154 13.95 21.23 12.64
N VAL A 1155 13.09 21.21 11.61
CA VAL A 1155 13.51 21.33 10.20
C VAL A 1155 13.90 22.78 9.90
N LEU A 1156 15.16 22.97 9.51
CA LEU A 1156 15.74 24.27 9.21
C LEU A 1156 15.55 24.64 7.74
N VAL A 1157 15.95 23.74 6.85
CA VAL A 1157 15.86 23.90 5.40
C VAL A 1157 15.54 22.56 4.74
N VAL A 1158 15.10 22.60 3.48
CA VAL A 1158 14.82 21.42 2.66
C VAL A 1158 15.66 21.51 1.40
N LEU A 1159 16.41 20.45 1.11
CA LEU A 1159 17.17 20.28 -0.13
C LEU A 1159 16.39 19.39 -1.10
N GLU A 1160 16.53 19.63 -2.39
CA GLU A 1160 16.15 18.69 -3.45
C GLU A 1160 17.41 17.96 -3.94
N SER A 1161 17.49 16.66 -3.67
CA SER A 1161 18.58 15.80 -4.16
C SER A 1161 18.04 14.40 -4.43
N MET A 1162 18.63 13.70 -5.40
CA MET A 1162 18.18 12.33 -5.78
C MET A 1162 16.68 12.24 -6.11
N LYS A 1163 16.07 13.34 -6.61
CA LYS A 1163 14.62 13.49 -6.85
C LYS A 1163 13.76 13.41 -5.58
N MET A 1164 14.34 13.76 -4.43
CA MET A 1164 13.68 13.73 -3.12
C MET A 1164 13.89 15.06 -2.38
N GLU A 1165 12.93 15.39 -1.53
CA GLU A 1165 13.07 16.45 -0.52
C GLU A 1165 13.79 15.89 0.71
N ILE A 1166 14.95 16.46 1.05
CA ILE A 1166 15.82 16.06 2.16
C ILE A 1166 15.83 17.21 3.18
N PRO A 1167 15.14 17.05 4.33
CA PRO A 1167 15.16 18.07 5.38
C PRO A 1167 16.50 18.06 6.12
N LEU A 1168 17.10 19.24 6.29
CA LEU A 1168 18.17 19.46 7.26
C LEU A 1168 17.55 19.92 8.57
N VAL A 1169 17.85 19.21 9.65
CA VAL A 1169 17.30 19.48 10.98
C VAL A 1169 18.36 20.08 11.90
N ALA A 1170 17.92 20.80 12.93
CA ALA A 1170 18.80 21.25 14.00
C ALA A 1170 19.37 20.06 14.77
N SER A 1171 20.70 20.00 14.91
CA SER A 1171 21.39 18.95 15.67
C SER A 1171 21.26 19.12 17.20
N ARG A 1172 20.78 20.27 17.66
CA ARG A 1172 20.54 20.63 19.06
C ARG A 1172 19.60 21.83 19.18
N ASP A 1173 19.20 22.15 20.40
CA ASP A 1173 18.56 23.44 20.72
C ASP A 1173 19.54 24.60 20.49
N GLY A 1174 19.08 25.67 19.82
CA GLY A 1174 19.91 26.84 19.52
C GLY A 1174 19.14 28.00 18.89
N VAL A 1175 19.86 29.05 18.48
CA VAL A 1175 19.29 30.18 17.72
C VAL A 1175 19.94 30.24 16.35
N VAL A 1176 19.14 30.32 15.28
CA VAL A 1176 19.65 30.42 13.90
C VAL A 1176 20.40 31.74 13.73
N SER A 1177 21.71 31.70 13.52
CA SER A 1177 22.53 32.91 13.37
C SER A 1177 22.80 33.28 11.92
N GLN A 1178 22.83 32.28 11.01
CA GLN A 1178 22.99 32.49 9.57
C GLN A 1178 22.24 31.44 8.77
N VAL A 1179 21.69 31.84 7.61
CA VAL A 1179 21.30 30.94 6.52
C VAL A 1179 22.17 31.33 5.32
N ARG A 1180 23.05 30.43 4.90
CA ARG A 1180 24.17 30.73 3.98
C ARG A 1180 23.83 30.53 2.51
N VAL A 1181 22.68 29.91 2.20
CA VAL A 1181 22.26 29.55 0.84
C VAL A 1181 20.82 30.00 0.60
N GLN A 1182 20.49 30.37 -0.64
CA GLN A 1182 19.15 30.82 -1.05
C GLN A 1182 18.39 29.71 -1.80
N PRO A 1183 17.04 29.67 -1.75
CA PRO A 1183 16.27 28.73 -2.55
C PRO A 1183 16.61 28.82 -4.05
N GLY A 1184 16.77 27.67 -4.69
CA GLY A 1184 17.22 27.51 -6.08
C GLY A 1184 18.74 27.45 -6.26
N SER A 1185 19.55 27.69 -5.23
CA SER A 1185 21.01 27.55 -5.32
C SER A 1185 21.46 26.10 -5.14
N SER A 1186 22.51 25.71 -5.88
CA SER A 1186 23.18 24.41 -5.71
C SER A 1186 23.97 24.37 -4.39
N VAL A 1187 23.92 23.22 -3.73
CA VAL A 1187 24.58 22.89 -2.47
C VAL A 1187 25.40 21.63 -2.68
N ARG A 1188 26.66 21.61 -2.25
CA ARG A 1188 27.50 20.40 -2.25
C ARG A 1188 27.39 19.63 -0.93
N ALA A 1189 27.64 18.32 -0.97
CA ALA A 1189 27.84 17.55 0.26
C ALA A 1189 28.98 18.16 1.10
N GLY A 1190 28.74 18.34 2.40
CA GLY A 1190 29.64 18.97 3.35
C GLY A 1190 29.60 20.50 3.37
N GLN A 1191 28.78 21.17 2.55
CA GLN A 1191 28.64 22.63 2.59
C GLN A 1191 27.76 23.06 3.76
N CYS A 1192 28.21 24.07 4.51
CA CYS A 1192 27.45 24.63 5.62
C CYS A 1192 26.26 25.45 5.10
N VAL A 1193 25.03 25.01 5.43
CA VAL A 1193 23.80 25.65 4.93
C VAL A 1193 23.18 26.58 5.97
N VAL A 1194 23.17 26.17 7.23
CA VAL A 1194 22.63 26.95 8.36
C VAL A 1194 23.64 26.96 9.50
N VAL A 1195 23.75 28.08 10.23
CA VAL A 1195 24.60 28.17 11.43
C VAL A 1195 23.71 28.42 12.65
N LEU A 1196 23.96 27.67 13.73
CA LEU A 1196 23.29 27.80 15.01
C LEU A 1196 24.25 28.39 16.06
N ASP A 1197 23.78 29.33 16.85
CA ASP A 1197 24.45 29.79 18.07
C ASP A 1197 24.01 28.96 19.28
N LYS A 1198 24.95 28.67 20.19
CA LYS A 1198 24.63 28.00 21.46
C LYS A 1198 23.62 28.81 22.28
N PRO A 1199 22.63 28.17 22.91
CA PRO A 1199 21.77 28.84 23.87
C PRO A 1199 22.61 29.33 25.05
N ALA A 1200 22.34 30.56 25.50
CA ALA A 1200 23.04 31.22 26.60
C ALA A 1200 22.77 30.55 27.96
#